data_AF-A0A849KJC3-F1
#
_entry.id   AF-A0A849KJC3-F1
#
_cell.length_a   1.000
_cell.length_b   1.000
_cell.length_c   1.000
_cell.angle_alpha   90.00
_cell.angle_beta   90.00
_cell.angle_gamma   90.00
#
_symmetry.space_group_name_H-M   'P 1'
#
loop_
_entity.id
_entity.type
_entity.pdbx_description
1 polymer ?
#
loop_
_entity_poly.entity_id
_entity_poly.type
_entity_poly.pdbx_seq_one_letter_code
_entity_poly.pdbx_strand_id
1 'polypeptide(L)'
;MSDELTKSVKKSSNAVRVSHYKAEFQKVAVSTQTFEAHDANNDALQYAALQALFDFGQQIRTEPEILEEFVRAHELPWSKVTAKNPYNALIRLALPASTNKSWYSQCSTVLAYAHDRKINEPLSRWLEGGGVSGRYKEAVEHFARGTTGKAGRSKAFRLNAAREKLASAPLTEALSGIDLNGATPGFFRSLVYYDGTSTRLVHVRDTPDDAATETYLLDLVGPTDIKAHPLADKRLFRLYRAIDLIAGSCGAPGKDEERHILIWNEEQDDEAVTRLKLVSDAYTFTNAEMTLAQPLPELEAKGPLLLRYADAQAFRNDFQFDHEWCLGVQGSVVQLVSSASSPMQLQLIPLAERKSARALREGVKSTRRTKHFRLTVDKMQALTSSVQTMQKLFDKQNKDSLTPYPKPKRFQLAQDGNVVKLGVQEMPNIWSAFLELKKPGANFHPHRELSISETDRLCQALVPYGDDVTGYFGDSDVDDAALCIDHDFLDGDHFVYASPLVISVKMDRTLICDDLAIVSAPLLMSATPKSVGSPPFSKRHVPAKALSGLSPSVSEIVHPARNHAKIGKNRRTKTEFPVTPSVAGHAFGAFITSYLPDNSAHRVERKFDFEWQLEWWRRMTDIPVHVIASNWTDAELAESKELSLLGQHGGKITRVGQRILIENRLDCLKQLYASNFDWGIIMDDDAVLMQAENHNSSYRLFSEMAENGVTAYDGVDVFAPIYGRKVPFNKELNGSGNPYTANHVFKKNTDLKGSMIVVRNFVKEGREPLLPEPSFRCHGEDTYFVLKAVSLGYSTMTCWNMVLEELSGESTFAVGDDDRTAKMRDGHERLVSEFAHLGLRMKAGSHSLDKRDFERRCWGEKPKEIIVEKP
;
A
#
# COMPACT_ATOMS: atom_id res chain seq x y z
N MET A 1 -37.91 -9.31 -10.14
CA MET A 1 -38.53 -8.37 -11.10
C MET A 1 -38.36 -6.90 -10.71
N SER A 2 -38.34 -6.54 -9.42
CA SER A 2 -38.15 -5.16 -8.93
C SER A 2 -36.77 -4.55 -9.22
N ASP A 3 -35.70 -5.37 -9.22
CA ASP A 3 -34.32 -4.90 -9.47
C ASP A 3 -33.94 -4.70 -10.95
N GLU A 4 -34.63 -5.36 -11.87
CA GLU A 4 -34.45 -5.13 -13.31
C GLU A 4 -35.20 -3.90 -13.79
N LEU A 5 -36.39 -3.65 -13.22
CA LEU A 5 -37.13 -2.41 -13.45
C LEU A 5 -36.36 -1.19 -12.96
N THR A 6 -35.74 -1.23 -11.77
CA THR A 6 -34.94 -0.10 -11.26
C THR A 6 -33.65 0.15 -12.04
N LYS A 7 -32.98 -0.90 -12.56
CA LYS A 7 -31.81 -0.74 -13.44
C LYS A 7 -32.16 -0.18 -14.82
N SER A 8 -33.28 -0.63 -15.40
CA SER A 8 -33.80 -0.11 -16.67
C SER A 8 -34.21 1.37 -16.56
N VAL A 9 -34.89 1.73 -15.47
CA VAL A 9 -35.31 3.10 -15.17
C VAL A 9 -34.12 4.03 -14.93
N LYS A 10 -33.08 3.60 -14.20
CA LYS A 10 -31.84 4.38 -14.02
C LYS A 10 -31.10 4.65 -15.33
N LYS A 11 -31.00 3.65 -16.21
CA LYS A 11 -30.30 3.78 -17.50
C LYS A 11 -31.04 4.70 -18.47
N SER A 12 -32.38 4.64 -18.46
CA SER A 12 -33.26 5.59 -19.15
C SER A 12 -33.10 7.02 -18.59
N SER A 13 -33.00 7.18 -17.27
CA SER A 13 -32.84 8.47 -16.61
C SER A 13 -31.49 9.13 -16.92
N ASN A 14 -30.39 8.37 -16.94
CA ASN A 14 -29.06 8.91 -17.24
C ASN A 14 -28.95 9.39 -18.69
N ALA A 15 -29.49 8.63 -19.65
CA ALA A 15 -29.47 9.02 -21.07
C ALA A 15 -30.22 10.33 -21.34
N VAL A 16 -31.33 10.58 -20.64
CA VAL A 16 -32.08 11.85 -20.70
C VAL A 16 -31.26 13.00 -20.12
N ARG A 17 -30.58 12.78 -18.98
CA ARG A 17 -29.72 13.80 -18.35
C ARG A 17 -28.47 14.13 -19.15
N VAL A 18 -27.81 13.13 -19.74
CA VAL A 18 -26.68 13.34 -20.66
C VAL A 18 -27.14 14.16 -21.87
N SER A 19 -28.34 13.88 -22.40
CA SER A 19 -28.93 14.66 -23.50
C SER A 19 -29.23 16.11 -23.09
N HIS A 20 -29.70 16.34 -21.86
CA HIS A 20 -29.89 17.67 -21.31
C HIS A 20 -28.55 18.43 -21.21
N TYR A 21 -27.50 17.82 -20.65
CA TYR A 21 -26.18 18.45 -20.58
C TYR A 21 -25.54 18.66 -21.95
N LYS A 22 -25.84 17.83 -22.95
CA LYS A 22 -25.46 18.09 -24.36
C LYS A 22 -26.10 19.37 -24.89
N ALA A 23 -27.38 19.61 -24.60
CA ALA A 23 -28.06 20.85 -24.98
C ALA A 23 -27.50 22.07 -24.22
N GLU A 24 -27.23 21.95 -22.93
CA GLU A 24 -26.63 23.04 -22.15
C GLU A 24 -25.19 23.35 -22.62
N PHE A 25 -24.42 22.33 -23.01
CA PHE A 25 -23.07 22.53 -23.55
C PHE A 25 -23.06 23.26 -24.90
N GLN A 26 -24.16 23.24 -25.67
CA GLN A 26 -24.27 24.05 -26.90
C GLN A 26 -24.17 25.56 -26.59
N LYS A 27 -24.63 26.01 -25.42
CA LYS A 27 -24.49 27.42 -25.00
C LYS A 27 -23.02 27.79 -24.78
N VAL A 28 -22.24 26.86 -24.21
CA VAL A 28 -20.79 27.01 -24.06
C VAL A 28 -20.10 27.06 -25.42
N ALA A 29 -20.49 26.17 -26.35
CA ALA A 29 -19.95 26.12 -27.70
C ALA A 29 -20.21 27.43 -28.49
N VAL A 30 -21.35 28.09 -28.29
CA VAL A 30 -21.65 29.39 -28.91
C VAL A 30 -20.76 30.50 -28.36
N SER A 31 -20.55 30.55 -27.05
CA SER A 31 -19.64 31.53 -26.42
C SER A 31 -18.18 31.33 -26.85
N THR A 32 -17.73 30.08 -27.00
CA THR A 32 -16.36 29.78 -27.44
C THR A 32 -16.16 30.03 -28.94
N GLN A 33 -17.15 29.73 -29.80
CA GLN A 33 -17.13 30.09 -31.22
C GLN A 33 -17.09 31.60 -31.45
N THR A 34 -17.80 32.37 -30.61
CA THR A 34 -17.80 33.84 -30.67
C THR A 34 -16.41 34.39 -30.33
N PHE A 35 -15.71 33.77 -29.37
CA PHE A 35 -14.31 34.08 -29.08
C PHE A 35 -13.37 33.69 -30.24
N GLU A 36 -13.52 32.50 -30.84
CA GLU A 36 -12.68 32.06 -31.96
C GLU A 36 -12.89 32.90 -33.25
N ALA A 37 -14.05 33.51 -33.44
CA ALA A 37 -14.39 34.34 -34.59
C ALA A 37 -13.87 35.80 -34.50
N HIS A 38 -13.38 36.22 -33.34
CA HIS A 38 -12.82 37.56 -33.10
C HIS A 38 -11.31 37.49 -32.81
N ASP A 39 -10.60 38.61 -32.95
CA ASP A 39 -9.15 38.67 -32.75
C ASP A 39 -8.73 38.05 -31.41
N ALA A 40 -7.67 37.24 -31.41
CA ALA A 40 -7.20 36.44 -30.27
C ALA A 40 -6.81 37.24 -29.02
N ASN A 41 -6.82 38.58 -29.11
CA ASN A 41 -6.49 39.53 -28.06
C ASN A 41 -7.73 40.18 -27.41
N ASN A 42 -8.95 39.69 -27.65
CA ASN A 42 -10.15 40.18 -26.97
C ASN A 42 -10.38 39.45 -25.64
N ASP A 43 -9.69 39.91 -24.59
CA ASP A 43 -9.73 39.33 -23.24
C ASP A 43 -11.16 39.23 -22.67
N ALA A 44 -12.05 40.17 -23.00
CA ALA A 44 -13.43 40.14 -22.54
C ALA A 44 -14.22 38.95 -23.12
N LEU A 45 -14.04 38.65 -24.41
CA LEU A 45 -14.64 37.48 -25.05
C LEU A 45 -14.00 36.17 -24.58
N GLN A 46 -12.69 36.18 -24.34
CA GLN A 46 -11.97 35.05 -23.75
C GLN A 46 -12.50 34.70 -22.35
N TYR A 47 -12.67 35.71 -21.50
CA TYR A 47 -13.13 35.53 -20.12
C TYR A 47 -14.61 35.12 -20.09
N ALA A 48 -15.44 35.64 -20.99
CA ALA A 48 -16.83 35.18 -21.13
C ALA A 48 -16.91 33.71 -21.57
N ALA A 49 -16.06 33.28 -22.51
CA ALA A 49 -15.96 31.89 -22.94
C ALA A 49 -15.51 30.94 -21.81
N LEU A 50 -14.49 31.35 -21.04
CA LEU A 50 -14.00 30.57 -19.90
C LEU A 50 -15.00 30.56 -18.73
N GLN A 51 -15.76 31.65 -18.52
CA GLN A 51 -16.84 31.72 -17.55
C GLN A 51 -17.94 30.70 -17.88
N ALA A 52 -18.43 30.68 -19.11
CA ALA A 52 -19.46 29.72 -19.54
C ALA A 52 -18.99 28.27 -19.36
N LEU A 53 -17.72 27.99 -19.67
CA LEU A 53 -17.13 26.67 -19.48
C LEU A 53 -16.96 26.30 -18.01
N PHE A 54 -16.58 27.28 -17.17
CA PHE A 54 -16.45 27.09 -15.73
C PHE A 54 -17.78 26.74 -15.09
N ASP A 55 -18.83 27.52 -15.39
CA ASP A 55 -20.18 27.33 -14.85
C ASP A 55 -20.77 25.99 -15.27
N PHE A 56 -20.65 25.63 -16.55
CA PHE A 56 -21.05 24.31 -17.03
C PHE A 56 -20.29 23.21 -16.28
N GLY A 57 -18.98 23.36 -16.12
CA GLY A 57 -18.15 22.44 -15.38
C GLY A 57 -18.55 22.31 -13.90
N GLN A 58 -18.90 23.41 -13.22
CA GLN A 58 -19.40 23.37 -11.85
C GLN A 58 -20.72 22.60 -11.77
N GLN A 59 -21.64 22.86 -12.71
CA GLN A 59 -22.94 22.22 -12.74
C GLN A 59 -22.83 20.71 -12.96
N ILE A 60 -22.12 20.26 -14.00
CA ILE A 60 -22.03 18.83 -14.34
C ILE A 60 -21.16 18.03 -13.35
N ARG A 61 -20.22 18.67 -12.65
CA ARG A 61 -19.37 18.02 -11.63
C ARG A 61 -20.12 17.62 -10.36
N THR A 62 -21.31 18.18 -10.13
CA THR A 62 -22.22 17.69 -9.07
C THR A 62 -22.75 16.28 -9.35
N GLU A 63 -22.63 15.82 -10.61
CA GLU A 63 -23.11 14.53 -11.09
C GLU A 63 -21.97 13.75 -11.75
N PRO A 64 -21.02 13.17 -10.99
CA PRO A 64 -19.80 12.58 -11.52
C PRO A 64 -20.06 11.42 -12.51
N GLU A 65 -21.13 10.65 -12.32
CA GLU A 65 -21.54 9.58 -13.23
C GLU A 65 -22.04 10.14 -14.57
N ILE A 66 -22.82 11.23 -14.55
CA ILE A 66 -23.31 11.90 -15.76
C ILE A 66 -22.20 12.66 -16.48
N LEU A 67 -21.23 13.23 -15.74
CA LEU A 67 -20.04 13.84 -16.30
C LEU A 67 -19.16 12.82 -17.04
N GLU A 68 -18.92 11.66 -16.44
CA GLU A 68 -18.17 10.58 -17.10
C GLU A 68 -18.90 10.11 -18.37
N GLU A 69 -20.20 9.85 -18.29
CA GLU A 69 -21.01 9.47 -19.46
C GLU A 69 -21.04 10.57 -20.53
N PHE A 70 -21.15 11.85 -20.14
CA PHE A 70 -21.11 13.00 -21.04
C PHE A 70 -19.77 13.10 -21.78
N VAL A 71 -18.63 12.96 -21.10
CA VAL A 71 -17.30 12.99 -21.72
C VAL A 71 -17.10 11.81 -22.66
N ARG A 72 -17.52 10.60 -22.24
CA ARG A 72 -17.45 9.39 -23.08
C ARG A 72 -18.37 9.48 -24.29
N ALA A 73 -19.55 10.10 -24.16
CA ALA A 73 -20.50 10.30 -25.26
C ALA A 73 -20.03 11.33 -26.31
N HIS A 74 -18.93 12.03 -26.06
CA HIS A 74 -18.20 12.87 -27.02
C HIS A 74 -16.82 12.27 -27.37
N GLU A 75 -16.63 10.97 -27.16
CA GLU A 75 -15.44 10.20 -27.56
C GLU A 75 -14.11 10.68 -26.93
N LEU A 76 -14.16 11.42 -25.82
CA LEU A 76 -12.97 11.86 -25.09
C LEU A 76 -12.55 10.86 -24.00
N PRO A 77 -11.24 10.70 -23.74
CA PRO A 77 -10.74 9.75 -22.76
C PRO A 77 -11.03 10.20 -21.32
N TRP A 78 -11.73 9.34 -20.58
CA TRP A 78 -11.93 9.48 -19.14
C TRP A 78 -10.79 8.78 -18.37
N SER A 79 -9.72 9.52 -18.11
CA SER A 79 -8.53 9.05 -17.38
C SER A 79 -8.55 9.47 -15.91
N LYS A 80 -7.67 8.92 -15.05
CA LYS A 80 -7.47 9.43 -13.68
C LYS A 80 -7.15 10.94 -13.65
N VAL A 81 -6.47 11.44 -14.68
CA VAL A 81 -6.14 12.87 -14.84
C VAL A 81 -7.37 13.69 -15.20
N THR A 82 -8.22 13.19 -16.10
CA THR A 82 -9.50 13.83 -16.49
C THR A 82 -10.52 13.77 -15.34
N ALA A 83 -10.60 12.67 -14.60
CA ALA A 83 -11.48 12.54 -13.45
C ALA A 83 -11.09 13.51 -12.32
N LYS A 84 -9.78 13.75 -12.12
CA LYS A 84 -9.25 14.73 -11.17
C LYS A 84 -9.49 16.18 -11.64
N ASN A 85 -9.31 16.43 -12.94
CA ASN A 85 -9.59 17.74 -13.55
C ASN A 85 -10.44 17.58 -14.84
N PRO A 86 -11.78 17.61 -14.72
CA PRO A 86 -12.68 17.46 -15.87
C PRO A 86 -12.58 18.58 -16.91
N TYR A 87 -12.06 19.75 -16.54
CA TYR A 87 -11.84 20.84 -17.49
C TYR A 87 -10.82 20.48 -18.58
N ASN A 88 -9.97 19.46 -18.36
CA ASN A 88 -9.10 18.89 -19.40
C ASN A 88 -9.88 18.35 -20.60
N ALA A 89 -11.06 17.78 -20.38
CA ALA A 89 -11.93 17.29 -21.44
C ALA A 89 -12.86 18.40 -21.95
N LEU A 90 -13.46 19.17 -21.04
CA LEU A 90 -14.45 20.20 -21.41
C LEU A 90 -13.85 21.29 -22.31
N ILE A 91 -12.59 21.72 -22.06
CA ILE A 91 -11.91 22.69 -22.94
C ILE A 91 -11.73 22.15 -24.35
N ARG A 92 -11.37 20.87 -24.48
CA ARG A 92 -11.17 20.24 -25.79
C ARG A 92 -12.46 20.12 -26.60
N LEU A 93 -13.59 19.95 -25.92
CA LEU A 93 -14.91 19.97 -26.55
C LEU A 93 -15.33 21.38 -26.96
N ALA A 94 -15.02 22.38 -26.14
CA ALA A 94 -15.47 23.75 -26.34
C ALA A 94 -14.63 24.53 -27.36
N LEU A 95 -13.34 24.24 -27.50
CA LEU A 95 -12.41 24.94 -28.38
C LEU A 95 -11.68 23.96 -29.31
N PRO A 96 -12.34 23.45 -30.36
CA PRO A 96 -11.77 22.39 -31.21
C PRO A 96 -10.64 22.87 -32.15
N ALA A 97 -10.50 24.19 -32.36
CA ALA A 97 -9.84 24.73 -33.55
C ALA A 97 -8.43 25.33 -33.36
N SER A 98 -7.83 25.39 -32.16
CA SER A 98 -6.51 26.02 -31.98
C SER A 98 -5.37 25.03 -31.72
N THR A 99 -4.23 25.24 -32.37
CA THR A 99 -3.02 24.40 -32.35
C THR A 99 -2.18 24.49 -31.07
N ASN A 100 -2.60 25.28 -30.06
CA ASN A 100 -1.78 25.55 -28.88
C ASN A 100 -2.14 24.65 -27.67
N LYS A 101 -1.60 23.43 -27.67
CA LYS A 101 -1.78 22.45 -26.58
C LYS A 101 -1.34 22.98 -25.20
N SER A 102 -0.33 23.86 -25.15
CA SER A 102 0.13 24.50 -23.92
C SER A 102 -0.95 25.40 -23.34
N TRP A 103 -1.59 26.19 -24.20
CA TRP A 103 -2.65 27.11 -23.80
C TRP A 103 -3.88 26.40 -23.20
N TYR A 104 -4.34 25.30 -23.81
CA TYR A 104 -5.44 24.50 -23.24
C TYR A 104 -5.10 23.89 -21.87
N SER A 105 -3.84 23.50 -21.68
CA SER A 105 -3.36 23.02 -20.39
C SER A 105 -3.38 24.13 -19.34
N GLN A 106 -3.04 25.36 -19.72
CA GLN A 106 -3.09 26.51 -18.82
C GLN A 106 -4.53 26.82 -18.40
N CYS A 107 -5.44 26.96 -19.36
CA CYS A 107 -6.86 27.19 -19.08
C CYS A 107 -7.46 26.10 -18.19
N SER A 108 -7.23 24.82 -18.50
CA SER A 108 -7.80 23.71 -17.71
C SER A 108 -7.27 23.70 -16.29
N THR A 109 -5.99 24.05 -16.11
CA THR A 109 -5.34 24.15 -14.80
C THR A 109 -5.87 25.36 -14.02
N VAL A 110 -6.11 26.48 -14.69
CA VAL A 110 -6.70 27.69 -14.07
C VAL A 110 -8.15 27.48 -13.67
N LEU A 111 -8.97 26.83 -14.50
CA LEU A 111 -10.36 26.49 -14.15
C LEU A 111 -10.42 25.50 -12.99
N ALA A 112 -9.51 24.53 -12.95
CA ALA A 112 -9.39 23.63 -11.81
C ALA A 112 -8.97 24.36 -10.54
N TYR A 113 -8.03 25.29 -10.66
CA TYR A 113 -7.58 26.13 -9.54
C TYR A 113 -8.69 27.04 -9.02
N ALA A 114 -9.44 27.69 -9.90
CA ALA A 114 -10.61 28.49 -9.54
C ALA A 114 -11.67 27.66 -8.80
N HIS A 115 -11.91 26.43 -9.25
CA HIS A 115 -12.82 25.50 -8.57
C HIS A 115 -12.29 25.10 -7.18
N ASP A 116 -11.02 24.71 -7.08
CA ASP A 116 -10.40 24.28 -5.82
C ASP A 116 -10.35 25.41 -4.78
N ARG A 117 -10.13 26.65 -5.26
CA ARG A 117 -10.17 27.87 -4.45
C ARG A 117 -11.56 28.33 -4.05
N LYS A 118 -12.63 27.77 -4.64
CA LYS A 118 -14.02 28.20 -4.44
C LYS A 118 -14.18 29.72 -4.55
N ILE A 119 -13.77 30.27 -5.70
CA ILE A 119 -13.84 31.72 -5.92
C ILE A 119 -15.27 32.26 -5.64
N ASN A 120 -15.35 33.39 -4.94
CA ASN A 120 -16.61 34.00 -4.52
C ASN A 120 -17.13 35.09 -5.49
N GLU A 121 -16.46 35.24 -6.63
CA GLU A 121 -16.78 36.21 -7.68
C GLU A 121 -16.85 35.50 -9.05
N PRO A 122 -17.48 36.09 -10.08
CA PRO A 122 -17.45 35.54 -11.43
C PRO A 122 -16.00 35.31 -11.90
N LEU A 123 -15.73 34.15 -12.50
CA LEU A 123 -14.43 33.81 -13.09
C LEU A 123 -13.93 34.92 -14.02
N SER A 124 -14.82 35.55 -14.81
CA SER A 124 -14.42 36.63 -15.71
C SER A 124 -13.78 37.82 -14.98
N ARG A 125 -14.33 38.20 -13.82
CA ARG A 125 -13.78 39.26 -12.95
C ARG A 125 -12.52 38.79 -12.22
N TRP A 126 -12.53 37.53 -11.78
CA TRP A 126 -11.37 36.93 -11.12
C TRP A 126 -10.12 36.86 -12.02
N LEU A 127 -10.33 36.69 -13.33
CA LEU A 127 -9.27 36.68 -14.35
C LEU A 127 -8.71 38.08 -14.67
N GLU A 128 -9.40 39.17 -14.32
CA GLU A 128 -8.87 40.54 -14.51
C GLU A 128 -7.57 40.78 -13.71
N GLY A 129 -7.35 40.04 -12.63
CA GLY A 129 -6.16 40.07 -11.79
C GLY A 129 -4.92 39.35 -12.37
N GLY A 130 -4.57 39.60 -13.63
CA GLY A 130 -3.36 39.06 -14.28
C GLY A 130 -3.61 38.05 -15.41
N GLY A 131 -4.86 37.87 -15.82
CA GLY A 131 -5.27 36.96 -16.89
C GLY A 131 -5.00 35.50 -16.59
N VAL A 132 -5.23 34.66 -17.58
CA VAL A 132 -5.05 33.21 -17.41
C VAL A 132 -3.58 32.85 -17.19
N SER A 133 -2.63 33.59 -17.77
CA SER A 133 -1.20 33.36 -17.54
C SER A 133 -0.78 33.67 -16.09
N GLY A 134 -1.29 34.78 -15.51
CA GLY A 134 -1.06 35.11 -14.10
C GLY A 134 -1.65 34.07 -13.16
N ARG A 135 -2.92 33.71 -13.38
CA ARG A 135 -3.60 32.67 -12.58
C ARG A 135 -2.99 31.28 -12.77
N TYR A 136 -2.39 31.01 -13.93
CA TYR A 136 -1.71 29.74 -14.17
C TYR A 136 -0.44 29.60 -13.33
N LYS A 137 0.34 30.67 -13.13
CA LYS A 137 1.50 30.63 -12.23
C LYS A 137 1.09 30.30 -10.79
N GLU A 138 0.06 30.96 -10.29
CA GLU A 138 -0.52 30.66 -8.97
C GLU A 138 -1.04 29.22 -8.89
N ALA A 139 -1.69 28.73 -9.96
CA ALA A 139 -2.20 27.37 -10.03
C ALA A 139 -1.08 26.33 -10.04
N VAL A 140 0.01 26.59 -10.78
CA VAL A 140 1.20 25.73 -10.80
C VAL A 140 1.82 25.66 -9.41
N GLU A 141 1.98 26.78 -8.71
CA GLU A 141 2.49 26.79 -7.32
C GLU A 141 1.55 26.04 -6.37
N HIS A 142 0.24 26.25 -6.49
CA HIS A 142 -0.77 25.57 -5.69
C HIS A 142 -0.74 24.06 -5.88
N PHE A 143 -0.58 23.58 -7.12
CA PHE A 143 -0.50 22.15 -7.43
C PHE A 143 0.91 21.55 -7.31
N ALA A 144 1.98 22.36 -7.36
CA ALA A 144 3.38 21.96 -7.15
C ALA A 144 3.71 21.65 -5.68
N ARG A 145 2.81 22.00 -4.74
CA ARG A 145 2.83 21.54 -3.34
C ARG A 145 2.84 20.00 -3.18
N GLY A 146 2.69 19.24 -4.27
CA GLY A 146 2.88 17.78 -4.30
C GLY A 146 4.29 17.29 -4.66
N THR A 147 5.15 18.11 -5.25
CA THR A 147 6.38 17.66 -5.95
C THR A 147 7.70 18.19 -5.40
N THR A 148 7.71 19.14 -4.46
CA THR A 148 8.93 19.52 -3.72
C THR A 148 9.16 18.58 -2.53
N GLY A 149 10.42 18.25 -2.25
CA GLY A 149 10.84 17.29 -1.21
C GLY A 149 10.26 17.57 0.18
N LYS A 150 10.29 16.56 1.07
CA LYS A 150 9.66 16.58 2.42
C LYS A 150 9.91 17.90 3.19
N ALA A 151 11.11 18.46 3.13
CA ALA A 151 11.48 19.72 3.81
C ALA A 151 10.74 20.96 3.26
N GLY A 152 10.54 21.05 1.93
CA GLY A 152 9.84 22.18 1.30
C GLY A 152 8.34 22.21 1.62
N ARG A 153 7.71 21.03 1.73
CA ARG A 153 6.31 20.89 2.16
C ARG A 153 6.10 21.30 3.62
N SER A 154 7.04 20.96 4.50
CA SER A 154 7.01 21.37 5.90
C SER A 154 7.15 22.90 6.06
N LYS A 155 8.10 23.51 5.35
CA LYS A 155 8.28 24.98 5.34
C LYS A 155 7.02 25.72 4.87
N ALA A 156 6.42 25.29 3.76
CA ALA A 156 5.22 25.90 3.21
C ALA A 156 3.99 25.75 4.13
N PHE A 157 3.87 24.61 4.82
CA PHE A 157 2.80 24.37 5.78
C PHE A 157 2.92 25.29 7.01
N ARG A 158 4.13 25.43 7.56
CA ARG A 158 4.42 26.33 8.69
C ARG A 158 4.15 27.79 8.34
N LEU A 159 4.54 28.23 7.14
CA LEU A 159 4.23 29.59 6.66
C LEU A 159 2.73 29.85 6.55
N ASN A 160 1.94 28.85 6.15
CA ASN A 160 0.49 29.02 6.02
C ASN A 160 -0.19 29.11 7.40
N ALA A 161 0.23 28.28 8.36
CA ALA A 161 -0.26 28.33 9.73
C ALA A 161 0.11 29.66 10.43
N ALA A 162 1.31 30.20 10.16
CA ALA A 162 1.72 31.53 10.62
C ALA A 162 0.72 32.61 10.18
N ARG A 163 0.40 32.60 8.88
CA ARG A 163 -0.45 33.59 8.22
C ARG A 163 -1.89 33.50 8.75
N GLU A 164 -2.43 32.29 8.93
CA GLU A 164 -3.78 32.09 9.48
C GLU A 164 -3.88 32.54 10.94
N LYS A 165 -2.90 32.18 11.79
CA LYS A 165 -2.87 32.60 13.20
C LYS A 165 -2.88 34.12 13.33
N LEU A 166 -2.05 34.82 12.56
CA LEU A 166 -1.99 36.28 12.56
C LEU A 166 -3.25 36.94 11.99
N ALA A 167 -3.84 36.37 10.93
CA ALA A 167 -5.11 36.88 10.38
C ALA A 167 -6.29 36.73 11.35
N SER A 168 -6.23 35.74 12.25
CA SER A 168 -7.26 35.48 13.26
C SER A 168 -7.05 36.20 14.59
N ALA A 169 -5.90 36.85 14.79
CA ALA A 169 -5.59 37.53 16.04
C ALA A 169 -6.43 38.82 16.18
N PRO A 170 -6.82 39.23 17.41
CA PRO A 170 -7.53 40.48 17.62
C PRO A 170 -6.65 41.66 17.19
N LEU A 171 -7.08 42.40 16.17
CA LEU A 171 -6.36 43.57 15.69
C LEU A 171 -6.55 44.74 16.68
N THR A 172 -5.44 45.39 17.05
CA THR A 172 -5.47 46.66 17.78
C THR A 172 -5.83 47.82 16.83
N GLU A 173 -5.98 49.04 17.37
CA GLU A 173 -6.23 50.25 16.57
C GLU A 173 -5.15 50.47 15.50
N ALA A 174 -5.56 51.05 14.36
CA ALA A 174 -4.68 51.30 13.22
C ALA A 174 -3.59 52.33 13.58
N LEU A 175 -2.34 52.02 13.24
CA LEU A 175 -1.22 52.94 13.45
C LEU A 175 -1.34 54.15 12.50
N SER A 176 -1.47 55.35 13.07
CA SER A 176 -1.47 56.60 12.31
C SER A 176 -0.05 57.00 11.88
N GLY A 177 0.13 57.39 10.61
CA GLY A 177 1.40 57.91 10.08
C GLY A 177 2.13 57.03 9.06
N ILE A 178 1.53 55.90 8.66
CA ILE A 178 2.08 55.01 7.62
C ILE A 178 1.40 55.32 6.27
N ASP A 179 2.17 55.75 5.26
CA ASP A 179 1.65 55.97 3.90
C ASP A 179 1.47 54.63 3.17
N LEU A 180 0.23 54.18 3.10
CA LEU A 180 -0.20 52.92 2.48
C LEU A 180 -0.68 53.08 1.03
N ASN A 181 -0.55 54.27 0.43
CA ASN A 181 -0.98 54.48 -0.94
C ASN A 181 -0.19 53.62 -1.93
N GLY A 182 -0.90 52.77 -2.67
CA GLY A 182 -0.32 51.85 -3.66
C GLY A 182 0.26 50.55 -3.08
N ALA A 183 0.11 50.30 -1.77
CA ALA A 183 0.57 49.08 -1.14
C ALA A 183 -0.43 47.92 -1.33
N THR A 184 0.06 46.73 -1.66
CA THR A 184 -0.75 45.51 -1.71
C THR A 184 -1.02 44.97 -0.30
N PRO A 185 -2.17 44.32 -0.04
CA PRO A 185 -2.44 43.68 1.25
C PRO A 185 -1.35 42.65 1.61
N GLY A 186 -0.74 42.77 2.79
CA GLY A 186 0.38 41.91 3.19
C GLY A 186 1.01 42.31 4.53
N PHE A 187 2.14 41.67 4.87
CA PHE A 187 2.93 41.99 6.06
C PHE A 187 4.02 43.00 5.71
N PHE A 188 4.25 43.99 6.58
CA PHE A 188 5.30 45.01 6.41
C PHE A 188 6.24 45.02 7.60
N ARG A 189 7.50 45.37 7.35
CA ARG A 189 8.51 45.52 8.39
C ARG A 189 8.79 46.99 8.67
N SER A 190 8.72 47.38 9.93
CA SER A 190 9.12 48.72 10.38
C SER A 190 10.30 48.59 11.34
N LEU A 191 11.40 49.25 11.03
CA LEU A 191 12.56 49.35 11.90
C LEU A 191 12.46 50.62 12.72
N VAL A 192 12.86 50.55 13.98
CA VAL A 192 12.91 51.73 14.86
C VAL A 192 14.36 52.21 14.89
N TYR A 193 14.61 53.39 14.34
CA TYR A 193 15.91 54.04 14.35
C TYR A 193 15.97 55.08 15.47
N TYR A 194 16.92 54.92 16.39
CA TYR A 194 17.19 55.88 17.44
C TYR A 194 18.49 56.62 17.11
N ASP A 195 18.42 57.93 16.90
CA ASP A 195 19.57 58.75 16.50
C ASP A 195 20.35 59.32 17.71
N GLY A 196 20.06 58.83 18.91
CA GLY A 196 20.61 59.35 20.16
C GLY A 196 19.77 60.47 20.81
N THR A 197 18.75 60.99 20.12
CA THR A 197 17.84 62.01 20.68
C THR A 197 16.36 61.72 20.42
N SER A 198 16.03 61.17 19.25
CA SER A 198 14.66 60.89 18.84
C SER A 198 14.55 59.49 18.24
N THR A 199 13.38 58.89 18.40
CA THR A 199 13.05 57.59 17.83
C THR A 199 12.23 57.81 16.57
N ARG A 200 12.66 57.23 15.44
CA ARG A 200 11.98 57.33 14.14
C ARG A 200 11.64 55.95 13.62
N LEU A 201 10.49 55.82 12.96
CA LEU A 201 10.14 54.59 12.24
C LEU A 201 10.69 54.66 10.81
N VAL A 202 11.45 53.65 10.43
CA VAL A 202 11.95 53.42 9.07
C VAL A 202 11.16 52.25 8.51
N HIS A 203 10.26 52.54 7.56
CA HIS A 203 9.47 51.52 6.90
C HIS A 203 10.27 50.87 5.77
N VAL A 204 10.46 49.56 5.83
CA VAL A 204 11.08 48.79 4.75
C VAL A 204 9.94 48.08 4.00
N ARG A 205 9.77 48.41 2.72
CA ARG A 205 8.71 47.85 1.87
C ARG A 205 9.18 46.54 1.27
N ASP A 206 8.97 45.45 2.00
CA ASP A 206 9.24 44.09 1.50
C ASP A 206 7.99 43.54 0.81
N THR A 207 8.18 42.73 -0.23
CA THR A 207 7.07 42.06 -0.93
C THR A 207 6.60 40.82 -0.13
N PRO A 208 5.36 40.32 -0.33
CA PRO A 208 4.80 39.20 0.44
C PRO A 208 5.60 37.89 0.41
N ASP A 209 6.51 37.76 -0.55
CA ASP A 209 7.35 36.58 -0.80
C ASP A 209 8.84 36.81 -0.49
N ASP A 210 9.16 37.89 0.22
CA ASP A 210 10.53 38.16 0.63
C ASP A 210 10.99 37.14 1.71
N ALA A 211 12.15 36.53 1.50
CA ALA A 211 12.71 35.50 2.37
C ALA A 211 12.91 35.98 3.81
N ALA A 212 13.12 37.29 4.00
CA ALA A 212 13.17 37.91 5.32
C ALA A 212 11.81 37.85 6.03
N THR A 213 10.72 38.18 5.34
CA THR A 213 9.34 38.12 5.87
C THR A 213 8.93 36.68 6.18
N GLU A 214 9.30 35.72 5.33
CA GLU A 214 9.12 34.30 5.64
C GLU A 214 9.82 33.87 6.92
N THR A 215 11.04 34.37 7.16
CA THR A 215 11.81 34.07 8.37
C THR A 215 11.09 34.59 9.62
N TYR A 216 10.60 35.85 9.61
CA TYR A 216 9.83 36.39 10.73
C TYR A 216 8.50 35.67 10.96
N LEU A 217 7.80 35.30 9.89
CA LEU A 217 6.57 34.51 9.99
C LEU A 217 6.84 33.13 10.57
N LEU A 218 7.93 32.48 10.17
CA LEU A 218 8.37 31.19 10.72
C LEU A 218 8.84 31.30 12.18
N ASP A 219 9.42 32.43 12.59
CA ASP A 219 9.76 32.73 13.99
C ASP A 219 8.51 32.98 14.85
N LEU A 220 7.46 33.61 14.30
CA LEU A 220 6.20 33.94 14.98
C LEU A 220 5.32 32.73 15.34
N VAL A 221 5.35 31.67 14.52
CA VAL A 221 4.76 30.36 14.87
C VAL A 221 5.71 29.48 15.66
N GLY A 222 6.97 29.91 15.82
CA GLY A 222 8.07 29.08 16.28
C GLY A 222 8.31 27.87 15.36
N PRO A 223 9.36 27.08 15.61
CA PRO A 223 9.20 25.64 15.51
C PRO A 223 8.07 25.27 16.50
N THR A 224 7.17 24.35 16.16
CA THR A 224 6.49 23.61 17.24
C THR A 224 7.61 22.79 17.87
N ASP A 225 8.31 23.42 18.81
CA ASP A 225 9.70 23.09 19.09
C ASP A 225 9.74 21.96 20.08
N ILE A 226 10.46 20.91 19.72
CA ILE A 226 10.92 19.89 20.67
C ILE A 226 11.71 20.57 21.80
N LYS A 227 12.31 21.75 21.57
CA LYS A 227 12.93 22.61 22.60
C LYS A 227 11.95 23.31 23.56
N ALA A 228 10.65 23.30 23.29
CA ALA A 228 9.65 23.80 24.24
C ALA A 228 9.33 22.77 25.34
N HIS A 229 9.75 21.51 25.18
CA HIS A 229 9.60 20.51 26.22
C HIS A 229 10.50 20.87 27.42
N PRO A 230 10.00 20.87 28.68
CA PRO A 230 10.78 21.30 29.85
C PRO A 230 12.09 20.54 30.08
N LEU A 231 12.20 19.33 29.50
CA LEU A 231 13.36 18.44 29.63
C LEU A 231 14.27 18.44 28.40
N ALA A 232 14.02 19.28 27.40
CA ALA A 232 14.70 19.23 26.11
C ALA A 232 16.22 19.42 26.20
N ASP A 233 16.68 20.21 27.16
CA ASP A 233 18.09 20.53 27.36
C ASP A 233 18.87 19.41 28.08
N LYS A 234 18.18 18.39 28.62
CA LYS A 234 18.85 17.27 29.29
C LYS A 234 19.58 16.37 28.29
N ARG A 235 20.78 15.91 28.65
CA ARG A 235 21.69 15.17 27.75
C ARG A 235 21.04 14.00 27.03
N LEU A 236 20.25 13.19 27.75
CA LEU A 236 19.60 11.99 27.20
C LEU A 236 18.13 12.23 26.79
N PHE A 237 17.72 13.48 26.55
CA PHE A 237 16.32 13.81 26.28
C PHE A 237 15.74 13.05 25.08
N ARG A 238 16.49 12.88 23.98
CA ARG A 238 16.01 12.12 22.81
C ARG A 238 15.77 10.65 23.12
N LEU A 239 16.65 10.03 23.91
CA LEU A 239 16.48 8.67 24.41
C LEU A 239 15.29 8.58 25.37
N TYR A 240 15.13 9.57 26.25
CA TYR A 240 13.96 9.70 27.12
C TYR A 240 12.67 9.79 26.31
N ARG A 241 12.57 10.67 25.32
CA ARG A 241 11.40 10.80 24.45
C ARG A 241 11.08 9.48 23.76
N ALA A 242 12.09 8.78 23.24
CA ALA A 242 11.89 7.48 22.63
C ALA A 242 11.29 6.46 23.61
N ILE A 243 11.86 6.35 24.80
CA ILE A 243 11.39 5.44 25.85
C ILE A 243 10.01 5.84 26.37
N ASP A 244 9.75 7.13 26.58
CA ASP A 244 8.47 7.65 27.04
C ASP A 244 7.36 7.42 26.01
N LEU A 245 7.61 7.67 24.72
CA LEU A 245 6.65 7.41 23.65
C LEU A 245 6.37 5.91 23.51
N ILE A 246 7.40 5.06 23.52
CA ILE A 246 7.23 3.60 23.40
C ILE A 246 6.50 3.06 24.64
N ALA A 247 7.02 3.30 25.85
CA ALA A 247 6.47 2.74 27.07
C ALA A 247 5.11 3.37 27.41
N GLY A 248 4.96 4.68 27.24
CA GLY A 248 3.73 5.44 27.53
C GLY A 248 2.57 5.04 26.62
N SER A 249 2.81 4.85 25.32
CA SER A 249 1.74 4.51 24.36
C SER A 249 1.35 3.03 24.37
N CYS A 250 2.29 2.11 24.64
CA CYS A 250 2.05 0.67 24.53
C CYS A 250 1.55 0.01 25.83
N GLY A 251 1.66 0.70 26.97
CA GLY A 251 1.20 0.22 28.27
C GLY A 251 2.02 -0.94 28.86
N ALA A 252 1.72 -1.31 30.10
CA ALA A 252 2.44 -2.35 30.83
C ALA A 252 2.17 -3.76 30.25
N PRO A 253 3.14 -4.69 30.34
CA PRO A 253 2.92 -6.09 29.98
C PRO A 253 1.86 -6.77 30.87
N GLY A 254 1.25 -7.83 30.35
CA GLY A 254 0.42 -8.74 31.14
C GLY A 254 1.21 -9.46 32.24
N LYS A 255 0.49 -10.13 33.16
CA LYS A 255 1.06 -10.76 34.37
C LYS A 255 2.19 -11.77 34.08
N ASP A 256 2.08 -12.50 32.97
CA ASP A 256 3.02 -13.56 32.56
C ASP A 256 3.73 -13.23 31.23
N GLU A 257 3.71 -11.95 30.85
CA GLU A 257 4.30 -11.43 29.62
C GLU A 257 5.66 -10.78 29.92
N GLU A 258 6.65 -11.17 29.14
CA GLU A 258 7.99 -10.59 29.14
C GLU A 258 8.07 -9.51 28.05
N ARG A 259 8.32 -8.25 28.44
CA ARG A 259 8.39 -7.12 27.52
C ARG A 259 9.66 -6.31 27.77
N HIS A 260 10.31 -5.88 26.68
CA HIS A 260 11.55 -5.11 26.67
C HIS A 260 11.52 -4.04 25.58
N ILE A 261 12.42 -3.06 25.70
CA ILE A 261 12.78 -2.15 24.62
C ILE A 261 14.16 -2.59 24.10
N LEU A 262 14.23 -3.03 22.85
CA LEU A 262 15.47 -3.34 22.15
C LEU A 262 16.10 -2.05 21.63
N ILE A 263 17.39 -1.84 21.87
CA ILE A 263 18.14 -0.61 21.56
C ILE A 263 19.44 -0.99 20.85
N TRP A 264 19.73 -0.40 19.68
CA TRP A 264 20.98 -0.63 18.93
C TRP A 264 21.32 0.52 17.99
N ASN A 265 22.59 0.65 17.62
CA ASN A 265 23.01 1.49 16.49
C ASN A 265 22.98 0.68 15.18
N GLU A 266 22.51 1.29 14.10
CA GLU A 266 22.41 0.72 12.76
C GLU A 266 22.99 1.70 11.74
N GLU A 267 23.74 1.22 10.75
CA GLU A 267 24.18 2.01 9.61
C GLU A 267 23.12 1.94 8.51
N GLN A 268 22.60 3.10 8.10
CA GLN A 268 21.61 3.22 7.03
C GLN A 268 22.07 4.33 6.06
N ASP A 269 22.23 4.00 4.78
CA ASP A 269 22.60 4.96 3.72
C ASP A 269 23.86 5.81 4.03
N ASP A 270 24.92 5.17 4.58
CA ASP A 270 26.16 5.79 5.06
C ASP A 270 26.03 6.70 6.31
N GLU A 271 24.85 6.74 6.95
CA GLU A 271 24.61 7.46 8.22
C GLU A 271 24.29 6.48 9.37
N ALA A 272 24.94 6.67 10.53
CA ALA A 272 24.66 5.86 11.72
C ALA A 272 23.47 6.44 12.50
N VAL A 273 22.50 5.60 12.84
CA VAL A 273 21.29 5.96 13.61
C VAL A 273 21.12 5.05 14.83
N THR A 274 20.37 5.48 15.85
CA THR A 274 19.96 4.59 16.95
C THR A 274 18.53 4.13 16.74
N ARG A 275 18.25 2.83 16.81
CA ARG A 275 16.90 2.30 16.81
C ARG A 275 16.48 1.80 18.18
N LEU A 276 15.23 2.06 18.52
CA LEU A 276 14.54 1.57 19.70
C LEU A 276 13.25 0.89 19.27
N LYS A 277 13.02 -0.34 19.72
CA LYS A 277 11.85 -1.13 19.33
C LYS A 277 11.28 -1.86 20.51
N LEU A 278 9.97 -1.78 20.72
CA LEU A 278 9.30 -2.61 21.71
C LEU A 278 9.28 -4.07 21.24
N VAL A 279 9.63 -4.99 22.13
CA VAL A 279 9.59 -6.43 21.87
C VAL A 279 8.93 -7.15 23.04
N SER A 280 8.18 -8.19 22.76
CA SER A 280 7.45 -8.96 23.77
C SER A 280 7.36 -10.44 23.42
N ASP A 281 7.23 -11.33 24.40
CA ASP A 281 6.91 -12.74 24.17
C ASP A 281 5.41 -12.99 23.89
N ALA A 282 4.56 -11.96 23.97
CA ALA A 282 3.14 -12.04 23.65
C ALA A 282 2.86 -12.08 22.15
N TYR A 283 1.84 -12.85 21.75
CA TYR A 283 1.42 -13.02 20.35
C TYR A 283 0.80 -11.78 19.72
N THR A 284 0.21 -10.89 20.51
CA THR A 284 -0.36 -9.62 20.05
C THR A 284 -0.16 -8.57 21.13
N PHE A 285 0.39 -7.43 20.74
CA PHE A 285 0.55 -6.26 21.60
C PHE A 285 0.60 -5.00 20.74
N THR A 286 0.22 -3.85 21.32
CA THR A 286 0.48 -2.55 20.70
C THR A 286 1.98 -2.35 20.59
N ASN A 287 2.48 -2.08 19.39
CA ASN A 287 3.92 -1.95 19.14
C ASN A 287 4.30 -0.51 18.80
N ALA A 288 5.53 -0.13 19.16
CA ALA A 288 6.13 1.13 18.80
C ALA A 288 7.62 0.98 18.52
N GLU A 289 8.12 1.82 17.62
CA GLU A 289 9.51 1.93 17.23
C GLU A 289 9.89 3.41 17.11
N MET A 290 11.11 3.73 17.53
CA MET A 290 11.73 5.03 17.36
C MET A 290 13.07 4.86 16.66
N THR A 291 13.32 5.67 15.63
CA THR A 291 14.66 5.84 15.05
C THR A 291 15.16 7.23 15.43
N LEU A 292 16.26 7.29 16.17
CA LEU A 292 16.95 8.53 16.49
C LEU A 292 17.89 8.88 15.34
N ALA A 293 17.75 10.09 14.79
CA ALA A 293 18.59 10.56 13.69
C ALA A 293 20.07 10.71 14.06
N GLN A 294 20.41 10.78 15.36
CA GLN A 294 21.80 10.71 15.82
C GLN A 294 22.04 9.38 16.56
N PRO A 295 23.19 8.73 16.29
CA PRO A 295 23.56 7.50 16.97
C PRO A 295 23.97 7.83 18.41
N LEU A 296 23.73 6.92 19.35
CA LEU A 296 24.27 7.01 20.70
C LEU A 296 25.71 6.45 20.67
N PRO A 297 26.75 7.28 20.85
CA PRO A 297 28.14 6.82 20.71
C PRO A 297 28.48 5.68 21.68
N GLU A 298 27.87 5.67 22.87
CA GLU A 298 28.10 4.66 23.89
C GLU A 298 27.61 3.26 23.48
N LEU A 299 26.79 3.15 22.43
CA LEU A 299 26.29 1.88 21.88
C LEU A 299 27.12 1.34 20.71
N GLU A 300 28.16 2.06 20.28
CA GLU A 300 29.00 1.65 19.16
C GLU A 300 29.62 0.26 19.41
N ALA A 301 29.50 -0.63 18.43
CA ALA A 301 29.96 -2.02 18.48
C ALA A 301 29.38 -2.88 19.64
N LYS A 302 28.29 -2.46 20.30
CA LYS A 302 27.63 -3.25 21.37
C LYS A 302 26.53 -4.19 20.87
N GLY A 303 26.09 -4.03 19.62
CA GLY A 303 24.98 -4.80 19.05
C GLY A 303 23.65 -4.53 19.76
N PRO A 304 22.63 -5.38 19.56
CA PRO A 304 21.30 -5.20 20.15
C PRO A 304 21.26 -5.46 21.66
N LEU A 305 20.77 -4.48 22.41
CA LEU A 305 20.64 -4.52 23.87
C LEU A 305 19.17 -4.40 24.30
N LEU A 306 18.80 -5.11 25.36
CA LEU A 306 17.45 -5.13 25.95
C LEU A 306 17.41 -4.27 27.22
N LEU A 307 16.50 -3.30 27.25
CA LEU A 307 16.07 -2.62 28.46
C LEU A 307 14.75 -3.23 28.94
N ARG A 308 14.72 -3.77 30.17
CA ARG A 308 13.49 -4.33 30.74
C ARG A 308 12.40 -3.26 30.81
N TYR A 309 11.16 -3.63 30.52
CA TYR A 309 10.06 -2.65 30.53
C TYR A 309 9.88 -1.95 31.90
N ALA A 310 10.11 -2.67 33.00
CA ALA A 310 10.09 -2.07 34.35
C ALA A 310 11.20 -1.03 34.55
N ASP A 311 12.40 -1.31 34.04
CA ASP A 311 13.53 -0.37 34.10
C ASP A 311 13.27 0.84 33.20
N ALA A 312 12.66 0.65 32.03
CA ALA A 312 12.22 1.74 31.17
C ALA A 312 11.19 2.66 31.86
N GLN A 313 10.25 2.10 32.62
CA GLN A 313 9.30 2.87 33.43
C GLN A 313 9.99 3.59 34.60
N ALA A 314 10.96 2.95 35.25
CA ALA A 314 11.74 3.58 36.32
C ALA A 314 12.53 4.79 35.78
N PHE A 315 13.25 4.61 34.66
CA PHE A 315 13.94 5.68 33.95
C PHE A 315 13.00 6.83 33.60
N ARG A 316 11.87 6.52 32.96
CA ARG A 316 10.85 7.50 32.56
C ARG A 316 10.35 8.34 33.74
N ASN A 317 9.99 7.68 34.85
CA ASN A 317 9.44 8.36 36.02
C ASN A 317 10.49 9.20 36.76
N ASP A 318 11.76 8.81 36.67
CA ASP A 318 12.86 9.49 37.36
C ASP A 318 13.50 10.61 36.53
N PHE A 319 13.46 10.54 35.20
CA PHE A 319 14.09 11.51 34.29
C PHE A 319 13.55 12.95 34.42
N GLN A 320 12.36 13.12 35.00
CA GLN A 320 11.75 14.43 35.25
C GLN A 320 12.42 15.22 36.40
N PHE A 321 13.19 14.58 37.27
CA PHE A 321 13.84 15.24 38.42
C PHE A 321 15.15 15.95 38.05
N ASP A 322 15.59 16.91 38.85
CA ASP A 322 16.69 17.86 38.52
C ASP A 322 18.10 17.25 38.44
N HIS A 323 18.27 15.94 38.53
CA HIS A 323 19.54 15.26 38.31
C HIS A 323 19.70 14.75 36.87
N GLU A 324 20.95 14.55 36.47
CA GLU A 324 21.31 14.11 35.12
C GLU A 324 21.28 12.59 35.00
N TRP A 325 21.07 12.12 33.77
CA TRP A 325 21.22 10.72 33.40
C TRP A 325 22.29 10.58 32.32
N CYS A 326 23.10 9.54 32.40
CA CYS A 326 24.10 9.21 31.38
C CYS A 326 24.06 7.73 31.02
N LEU A 327 24.59 7.41 29.84
CA LEU A 327 24.84 6.04 29.42
C LEU A 327 26.28 5.68 29.82
N GLY A 328 26.42 4.76 30.77
CA GLY A 328 27.70 4.26 31.26
C GLY A 328 28.08 2.96 30.56
N VAL A 329 29.34 2.85 30.14
CA VAL A 329 29.91 1.63 29.56
C VAL A 329 31.05 1.15 30.44
N GLN A 330 30.92 -0.05 31.02
CA GLN A 330 31.96 -0.71 31.78
C GLN A 330 32.24 -2.08 31.16
N GLY A 331 33.26 -2.15 30.30
CA GLY A 331 33.56 -3.36 29.52
C GLY A 331 32.45 -3.69 28.52
N SER A 332 31.84 -4.87 28.64
CA SER A 332 30.68 -5.30 27.84
C SER A 332 29.34 -4.84 28.42
N VAL A 333 29.32 -4.32 29.65
CA VAL A 333 28.11 -3.91 30.34
C VAL A 333 27.76 -2.46 30.00
N VAL A 334 26.52 -2.24 29.58
CA VAL A 334 25.95 -0.92 29.29
C VAL A 334 24.85 -0.63 30.30
N GLN A 335 24.83 0.56 30.88
CA GLN A 335 23.87 0.95 31.92
C GLN A 335 23.39 2.39 31.73
N LEU A 336 22.13 2.66 32.07
CA LEU A 336 21.65 4.00 32.36
C LEU A 336 21.94 4.31 33.83
N VAL A 337 22.59 5.44 34.11
CA VAL A 337 22.99 5.84 35.46
C VAL A 337 22.49 7.24 35.77
N SER A 338 21.75 7.38 36.87
CA SER A 338 21.33 8.69 37.38
C SER A 338 22.43 9.32 38.23
N SER A 339 22.59 10.64 38.19
CA SER A 339 23.52 11.39 39.05
C SER A 339 22.92 11.78 40.41
N ALA A 340 21.79 11.18 40.81
CA ALA A 340 21.15 11.42 42.10
C ALA A 340 22.05 11.00 43.28
N SER A 341 21.79 11.54 44.48
CA SER A 341 22.54 11.18 45.70
C SER A 341 22.45 9.68 46.05
N SER A 342 21.38 9.01 45.61
CA SER A 342 21.25 7.55 45.60
C SER A 342 21.09 7.10 44.15
N PRO A 343 22.18 6.83 43.42
CA PRO A 343 22.14 6.65 41.98
C PRO A 343 21.41 5.37 41.59
N MET A 344 20.39 5.50 40.75
CA MET A 344 19.76 4.37 40.07
C MET A 344 20.66 3.90 38.92
N GLN A 345 20.86 2.59 38.82
CA GLN A 345 21.63 1.94 37.76
C GLN A 345 20.74 0.90 37.08
N LEU A 346 20.43 1.13 35.81
CA LEU A 346 19.56 0.27 35.02
C LEU A 346 20.39 -0.39 33.91
N GLN A 347 20.52 -1.71 34.00
CA GLN A 347 21.36 -2.47 33.07
C GLN A 347 20.64 -2.75 31.75
N LEU A 348 21.35 -2.51 30.65
CA LEU A 348 20.98 -2.97 29.32
C LEU A 348 21.63 -4.35 29.09
N ILE A 349 20.82 -5.36 28.84
CA ILE A 349 21.25 -6.76 28.72
C ILE A 349 21.46 -7.09 27.24
N PRO A 350 22.62 -7.59 26.80
CA PRO A 350 22.79 -8.04 25.43
C PRO A 350 21.71 -9.05 25.02
N LEU A 351 21.12 -8.89 23.83
CA LEU A 351 20.05 -9.78 23.37
C LEU A 351 20.48 -11.27 23.40
N ALA A 352 21.75 -11.54 23.11
CA ALA A 352 22.35 -12.87 23.16
C ALA A 352 22.41 -13.48 24.58
N GLU A 353 22.37 -12.67 25.63
CA GLU A 353 22.43 -13.12 27.03
C GLU A 353 21.05 -13.41 27.62
N ARG A 354 19.96 -13.17 26.88
CA ARG A 354 18.60 -13.46 27.33
C ARG A 354 18.37 -14.98 27.46
N LYS A 355 18.09 -15.45 28.68
CA LYS A 355 17.96 -16.89 29.03
C LYS A 355 16.54 -17.47 28.90
N SER A 356 15.60 -16.78 28.24
CA SER A 356 14.20 -17.21 28.16
C SER A 356 13.94 -18.05 26.91
N ALA A 357 13.23 -19.18 27.09
CA ALA A 357 12.89 -20.11 26.02
C ALA A 357 11.80 -19.60 25.07
N ARG A 358 11.03 -18.58 25.47
CA ARG A 358 9.99 -17.97 24.64
C ARG A 358 10.61 -16.95 23.70
N ALA A 359 10.34 -17.07 22.41
CA ALA A 359 10.82 -16.13 21.41
C ALA A 359 10.22 -14.73 21.63
N LEU A 360 11.06 -13.70 21.51
CA LEU A 360 10.57 -12.32 21.43
C LEU A 360 9.97 -12.07 20.06
N ARG A 361 8.94 -11.23 20.04
CA ARG A 361 8.20 -10.78 18.87
C ARG A 361 8.30 -9.27 18.73
N GLU A 362 8.21 -8.79 17.50
CA GLU A 362 8.20 -7.39 17.10
C GLU A 362 6.96 -7.06 16.27
N GLY A 363 6.57 -5.79 16.20
CA GLY A 363 5.46 -5.37 15.34
C GLY A 363 5.83 -5.38 13.84
N VAL A 364 4.85 -5.74 13.01
CA VAL A 364 4.99 -5.83 11.55
C VAL A 364 4.48 -4.55 10.90
N LYS A 365 5.18 -4.04 9.88
CA LYS A 365 4.68 -2.92 9.07
C LYS A 365 3.48 -3.38 8.25
N SER A 366 2.34 -2.70 8.38
CA SER A 366 1.13 -3.03 7.63
C SER A 366 1.35 -2.89 6.12
N THR A 367 0.90 -3.89 5.37
CA THR A 367 1.12 -4.03 3.92
C THR A 367 0.24 -3.09 3.08
N ARG A 368 -0.91 -2.64 3.61
CA ARG A 368 -1.85 -1.77 2.90
C ARG A 368 -2.29 -0.60 3.76
N ARG A 369 -1.74 0.57 3.43
CA ARG A 369 -2.02 1.84 4.12
C ARG A 369 -3.29 2.49 3.55
N THR A 370 -4.32 2.65 4.37
CA THR A 370 -5.59 3.26 3.96
C THR A 370 -6.02 4.36 4.92
N LYS A 371 -7.02 5.16 4.54
CA LYS A 371 -7.65 6.17 5.44
C LYS A 371 -6.60 7.02 6.17
N HIS A 372 -5.66 7.58 5.41
CA HIS A 372 -4.64 8.45 5.95
C HIS A 372 -5.27 9.61 6.72
N PHE A 373 -4.72 9.90 7.88
CA PHE A 373 -5.27 10.89 8.78
C PHE A 373 -4.23 11.83 9.36
N ARG A 374 -4.73 12.90 9.96
CA ARG A 374 -4.03 13.78 10.87
C ARG A 374 -4.76 13.73 12.22
N LEU A 375 -3.98 13.59 13.29
CA LEU A 375 -4.43 13.66 14.67
C LEU A 375 -3.74 14.86 15.31
N THR A 376 -4.53 15.89 15.64
CA THR A 376 -4.00 17.15 16.15
C THR A 376 -3.88 17.14 17.66
N VAL A 377 -2.98 17.96 18.22
CA VAL A 377 -2.80 18.08 19.68
C VAL A 377 -4.11 18.39 20.40
N ASP A 378 -4.89 19.35 19.88
CA ASP A 378 -6.20 19.72 20.43
C ASP A 378 -7.16 18.52 20.49
N LYS A 379 -7.18 17.70 19.44
CA LYS A 379 -8.04 16.50 19.40
C LYS A 379 -7.56 15.42 20.35
N MET A 380 -6.25 15.25 20.52
CA MET A 380 -5.68 14.32 21.51
C MET A 380 -6.02 14.73 22.94
N GLN A 381 -5.89 16.02 23.26
CA GLN A 381 -6.27 16.57 24.57
C GLN A 381 -7.78 16.44 24.81
N ALA A 382 -8.59 16.85 23.83
CA ALA A 382 -10.05 16.75 23.91
C ALA A 382 -10.53 15.30 24.10
N LEU A 383 -9.90 14.33 23.41
CA LEU A 383 -10.23 12.92 23.59
C LEU A 383 -9.87 12.44 25.00
N THR A 384 -8.68 12.77 25.50
CA THR A 384 -8.24 12.41 26.86
C THR A 384 -9.23 12.94 27.92
N SER A 385 -9.61 14.22 27.82
CA SER A 385 -10.63 14.81 28.70
C SER A 385 -12.01 14.14 28.55
N SER A 386 -12.37 13.75 27.32
CA SER A 386 -13.62 13.04 27.05
C SER A 386 -13.63 11.65 27.69
N VAL A 387 -12.52 10.90 27.62
CA VAL A 387 -12.39 9.56 28.25
C VAL A 387 -12.56 9.66 29.76
N GLN A 388 -11.88 10.63 30.40
CA GLN A 388 -12.00 10.84 31.85
C GLN A 388 -13.43 11.23 32.26
N THR A 389 -14.06 12.13 31.50
CA THR A 389 -15.45 12.56 31.75
C THR A 389 -16.41 11.39 31.59
N MET A 390 -16.25 10.62 30.51
CA MET A 390 -17.02 9.42 30.23
C MET A 390 -16.91 8.39 31.36
N GLN A 391 -15.70 8.10 31.85
CA GLN A 391 -15.48 7.17 32.97
C GLN A 391 -16.15 7.64 34.26
N LYS A 392 -16.07 8.95 34.59
CA LYS A 392 -16.74 9.53 35.76
C LYS A 392 -18.26 9.44 35.65
N LEU A 393 -18.82 9.74 34.48
CA LEU A 393 -20.26 9.63 34.22
C LEU A 393 -20.75 8.18 34.34
N PHE A 394 -19.99 7.25 33.77
CA PHE A 394 -20.29 5.82 33.87
C PHE A 394 -20.23 5.31 35.32
N ASP A 395 -19.20 5.67 36.07
CA ASP A 395 -19.06 5.30 37.49
C ASP A 395 -20.20 5.87 38.34
N LYS A 396 -20.64 7.10 38.05
CA LYS A 396 -21.82 7.70 38.71
C LYS A 396 -23.10 6.95 38.38
N GLN A 397 -23.36 6.68 37.10
CA GLN A 397 -24.57 5.94 36.66
C GLN A 397 -24.61 4.52 37.22
N ASN A 398 -23.45 3.85 37.31
CA ASN A 398 -23.35 2.52 37.89
C ASN A 398 -23.53 2.51 39.42
N LYS A 399 -23.10 3.57 40.11
CA LYS A 399 -23.30 3.71 41.56
C LYS A 399 -24.79 3.77 41.91
N ASP A 400 -25.59 4.35 41.03
CA ASP A 400 -27.04 4.52 41.20
C ASP A 400 -27.86 3.33 40.60
N SER A 401 -27.19 2.33 40.01
CA SER A 401 -27.83 1.17 39.37
C SER A 401 -27.93 -0.04 40.30
N LEU A 402 -29.11 -0.68 40.33
CA LEU A 402 -29.33 -1.95 41.04
C LEU A 402 -28.52 -3.12 40.46
N THR A 403 -28.09 -3.02 39.20
CA THR A 403 -27.24 -3.99 38.50
C THR A 403 -26.11 -3.23 37.78
N PRO A 404 -24.88 -3.22 38.33
CA PRO A 404 -23.75 -2.53 37.71
C PRO A 404 -23.37 -3.15 36.36
N TYR A 405 -23.18 -2.32 35.34
CA TYR A 405 -22.70 -2.76 34.02
C TYR A 405 -21.16 -2.82 33.99
N PRO A 406 -20.56 -3.73 33.21
CA PRO A 406 -19.11 -3.75 33.03
C PRO A 406 -18.63 -2.46 32.36
N LYS A 407 -17.48 -1.92 32.81
CA LYS A 407 -16.91 -0.70 32.22
C LYS A 407 -16.67 -0.86 30.72
N PRO A 408 -16.98 0.16 29.90
CA PRO A 408 -16.72 0.12 28.47
C PRO A 408 -15.21 -0.04 28.23
N LYS A 409 -14.86 -0.87 27.24
CA LYS A 409 -13.46 -1.15 26.88
C LYS A 409 -13.11 -0.78 25.43
N ARG A 410 -14.11 -0.48 24.61
CA ARG A 410 -13.99 -0.37 23.15
C ARG A 410 -14.67 0.90 22.64
N PHE A 411 -14.01 1.58 21.72
CA PHE A 411 -14.58 2.67 20.95
C PHE A 411 -15.11 2.17 19.61
N GLN A 412 -16.34 2.55 19.32
CA GLN A 412 -16.94 2.47 17.99
C GLN A 412 -16.43 3.62 17.13
N LEU A 413 -16.10 3.31 15.88
CA LEU A 413 -15.65 4.27 14.88
C LEU A 413 -16.85 4.73 14.04
N ALA A 414 -17.16 6.02 14.07
CA ALA A 414 -18.11 6.64 13.16
C ALA A 414 -17.41 7.70 12.31
N GLN A 415 -17.80 7.83 11.04
CA GLN A 415 -17.25 8.84 10.14
C GLN A 415 -18.32 9.89 9.85
N ASP A 416 -17.99 11.15 10.09
CA ASP A 416 -18.82 12.32 9.77
C ASP A 416 -18.02 13.24 8.84
N GLY A 417 -18.26 13.10 7.53
CA GLY A 417 -17.42 13.70 6.50
C GLY A 417 -15.97 13.20 6.58
N ASN A 418 -15.04 14.09 6.91
CA ASN A 418 -13.63 13.78 7.13
C ASN A 418 -13.30 13.51 8.59
N VAL A 419 -14.19 13.84 9.52
CA VAL A 419 -13.94 13.68 10.95
C VAL A 419 -14.32 12.27 11.37
N VAL A 420 -13.41 11.57 12.03
CA VAL A 420 -13.71 10.31 12.71
C VAL A 420 -14.07 10.62 14.15
N LYS A 421 -15.23 10.13 14.56
CA LYS A 421 -15.73 10.22 15.93
C LYS A 421 -15.63 8.86 16.61
N LEU A 422 -15.35 8.90 17.91
CA LEU A 422 -15.32 7.74 18.78
C LEU A 422 -16.51 7.79 19.73
N GLY A 423 -17.22 6.68 19.85
CA GLY A 423 -18.35 6.50 20.76
C GLY A 423 -18.22 5.19 21.52
N VAL A 424 -19.03 4.99 22.56
CA VAL A 424 -19.09 3.73 23.30
C VAL A 424 -20.50 3.18 23.28
N GLN A 425 -20.64 1.87 23.13
CA GLN A 425 -21.93 1.21 22.93
C GLN A 425 -22.88 1.43 24.11
N GLU A 426 -22.34 1.45 25.33
CA GLU A 426 -23.07 1.61 26.58
C GLU A 426 -23.59 3.05 26.79
N MET A 427 -23.07 4.03 26.05
CA MET A 427 -23.50 5.43 26.08
C MET A 427 -23.63 6.00 24.66
N PRO A 428 -24.67 5.60 23.91
CA PRO A 428 -24.79 5.84 22.47
C PRO A 428 -24.92 7.33 22.08
N ASN A 429 -25.19 8.20 23.06
CA ASN A 429 -25.33 9.64 22.87
C ASN A 429 -24.01 10.41 23.05
N ILE A 430 -22.93 9.74 23.47
CA ILE A 430 -21.64 10.38 23.72
C ILE A 430 -20.69 10.02 22.59
N TRP A 431 -20.34 11.03 21.78
CA TRP A 431 -19.38 10.93 20.69
C TRP A 431 -18.34 12.04 20.79
N SER A 432 -17.07 11.68 20.68
CA SER A 432 -15.95 12.62 20.67
C SER A 432 -15.26 12.62 19.32
N ALA A 433 -14.99 13.81 18.77
CA ALA A 433 -14.14 13.92 17.59
C ALA A 433 -12.72 13.44 17.94
N PHE A 434 -12.14 12.60 17.08
CA PHE A 434 -10.85 11.98 17.33
C PHE A 434 -9.79 12.40 16.31
N LEU A 435 -9.98 12.10 15.03
CA LEU A 435 -9.00 12.41 13.98
C LEU A 435 -9.66 12.88 12.70
N GLU A 436 -8.86 13.39 11.78
CA GLU A 436 -9.33 13.87 10.48
C GLU A 436 -8.69 13.09 9.34
N LEU A 437 -9.53 12.50 8.49
CA LEU A 437 -9.10 11.82 7.28
C LEU A 437 -8.71 12.85 6.23
N LYS A 438 -7.63 12.57 5.49
CA LYS A 438 -7.22 13.40 4.34
C LYS A 438 -8.27 13.43 3.23
N LYS A 439 -9.11 12.39 3.14
CA LYS A 439 -10.23 12.28 2.20
C LYS A 439 -11.37 11.49 2.87
N PRO A 440 -12.63 11.81 2.56
CA PRO A 440 -13.73 10.97 3.01
C PRO A 440 -13.62 9.62 2.31
N GLY A 441 -13.72 8.54 3.10
CA GLY A 441 -13.63 7.16 2.60
C GLY A 441 -14.91 6.37 2.88
N ALA A 442 -14.92 5.10 2.45
CA ALA A 442 -15.96 4.14 2.84
C ALA A 442 -16.04 4.03 4.38
N ASN A 443 -17.23 3.76 4.93
CA ASN A 443 -17.40 3.64 6.37
C ASN A 443 -16.49 2.57 6.98
N PHE A 444 -16.12 2.77 8.25
CA PHE A 444 -15.43 1.72 9.01
C PHE A 444 -16.35 0.52 9.17
N HIS A 445 -15.77 -0.69 9.13
CA HIS A 445 -16.53 -1.91 9.40
C HIS A 445 -17.04 -1.88 10.85
N PRO A 446 -18.32 -2.20 11.12
CA PRO A 446 -18.93 -2.02 12.45
C PRO A 446 -18.31 -2.88 13.56
N HIS A 447 -17.60 -3.95 13.19
CA HIS A 447 -16.86 -4.82 14.13
C HIS A 447 -15.37 -4.48 14.24
N ARG A 448 -14.92 -3.34 13.71
CA ARG A 448 -13.56 -2.85 13.89
C ARG A 448 -13.60 -1.71 14.90
N GLU A 449 -13.20 -2.01 16.12
CA GLU A 449 -13.24 -1.08 17.26
C GLU A 449 -11.81 -0.76 17.74
N LEU A 450 -11.65 0.33 18.48
CA LEU A 450 -10.38 0.67 19.14
C LEU A 450 -10.46 0.36 20.64
N SER A 451 -9.36 -0.12 21.23
CA SER A 451 -9.26 -0.22 22.69
C SER A 451 -9.22 1.17 23.31
N ILE A 452 -10.18 1.48 24.21
CA ILE A 452 -10.25 2.79 24.89
C ILE A 452 -8.92 3.07 25.60
N SER A 453 -8.40 2.07 26.32
CA SER A 453 -7.17 2.22 27.11
C SER A 453 -5.92 2.49 26.26
N GLU A 454 -5.86 1.98 25.03
CA GLU A 454 -4.70 2.17 24.16
C GLU A 454 -4.77 3.48 23.41
N THR A 455 -5.96 3.87 22.94
CA THR A 455 -6.17 5.16 22.30
C THR A 455 -5.94 6.30 23.29
N ASP A 456 -6.42 6.18 24.53
CA ASP A 456 -6.18 7.17 25.58
C ASP A 456 -4.68 7.29 25.94
N ARG A 457 -4.00 6.16 26.15
CA ARG A 457 -2.54 6.14 26.39
C ARG A 457 -1.74 6.75 25.25
N LEU A 458 -2.10 6.44 24.00
CA LEU A 458 -1.47 7.01 22.83
C LEU A 458 -1.57 8.54 22.82
N CYS A 459 -2.77 9.08 23.04
CA CYS A 459 -2.99 10.52 23.10
C CYS A 459 -2.21 11.15 24.26
N GLN A 460 -2.25 10.56 25.45
CA GLN A 460 -1.50 11.05 26.62
C GLN A 460 0.03 11.05 26.39
N ALA A 461 0.56 10.05 25.70
CA ALA A 461 1.99 9.96 25.41
C ALA A 461 2.44 10.98 24.36
N LEU A 462 1.61 11.31 23.37
CA LEU A 462 1.97 12.23 22.28
C LEU A 462 1.80 13.71 22.64
N VAL A 463 0.80 14.05 23.46
CA VAL A 463 0.47 15.45 23.82
C VAL A 463 1.66 16.25 24.36
N PRO A 464 2.51 15.72 25.27
CA PRO A 464 3.65 16.48 25.82
C PRO A 464 4.64 16.98 24.77
N TYR A 465 4.71 16.33 23.61
CA TYR A 465 5.66 16.67 22.55
C TYR A 465 5.11 17.68 21.54
N GLY A 466 3.83 18.07 21.66
CA GLY A 466 3.26 19.23 20.96
C GLY A 466 3.09 19.07 19.44
N ASP A 467 3.38 17.91 18.87
CA ASP A 467 3.33 17.67 17.43
C ASP A 467 2.01 17.06 16.96
N ASP A 468 1.49 17.61 15.87
CA ASP A 468 0.40 16.99 15.11
C ASP A 468 0.93 15.76 14.38
N VAL A 469 0.38 14.60 14.70
CA VAL A 469 0.85 13.33 14.12
C VAL A 469 0.04 12.93 12.90
N THR A 470 0.72 12.28 11.96
CA THR A 470 0.10 11.68 10.79
C THR A 470 0.10 10.18 10.90
N GLY A 471 -0.95 9.57 10.35
CA GLY A 471 -1.09 8.13 10.38
C GLY A 471 -2.00 7.61 9.29
N TYR A 472 -2.33 6.34 9.42
CA TYR A 472 -3.22 5.62 8.52
C TYR A 472 -3.85 4.44 9.26
N PHE A 473 -4.93 3.90 8.70
CA PHE A 473 -5.43 2.59 9.11
C PHE A 473 -4.83 1.54 8.18
N GLY A 474 -4.15 0.54 8.75
CA GLY A 474 -3.76 -0.66 8.04
C GLY A 474 -5.01 -1.48 7.70
N ASP A 475 -5.23 -1.79 6.42
CA ASP A 475 -6.43 -2.51 5.97
C ASP A 475 -6.07 -3.76 5.17
N SER A 476 -6.16 -4.93 5.82
CA SER A 476 -6.29 -6.21 5.13
C SER A 476 -7.54 -6.95 5.60
N ASP A 477 -7.98 -7.93 4.81
CA ASP A 477 -9.21 -8.70 4.98
C ASP A 477 -9.12 -9.77 6.09
N VAL A 478 -8.60 -9.40 7.28
CA VAL A 478 -9.01 -9.87 8.64
C VAL A 478 -7.83 -9.98 9.64
N ASP A 479 -6.57 -10.15 9.21
CA ASP A 479 -5.53 -10.57 10.16
C ASP A 479 -4.60 -9.47 10.74
N ASP A 480 -4.38 -8.33 10.06
CA ASP A 480 -3.35 -7.33 10.49
C ASP A 480 -3.86 -5.88 10.61
N ALA A 481 -5.18 -5.67 10.69
CA ALA A 481 -5.73 -4.31 10.69
C ALA A 481 -5.33 -3.54 11.96
N ALA A 482 -4.86 -2.30 11.79
CA ALA A 482 -4.28 -1.52 12.89
C ALA A 482 -4.52 -0.01 12.72
N LEU A 483 -4.53 0.70 13.84
CA LEU A 483 -4.30 2.15 13.86
C LEU A 483 -2.79 2.39 13.84
N CYS A 484 -2.29 2.97 12.76
CA CYS A 484 -0.86 3.20 12.56
C CYS A 484 -0.51 4.69 12.57
N ILE A 485 0.59 5.04 13.25
CA ILE A 485 1.25 6.34 13.15
C ILE A 485 2.61 6.13 12.49
N ASP A 486 2.94 7.06 11.60
CA ASP A 486 4.18 7.13 10.85
C ASP A 486 4.53 8.63 10.79
N HIS A 487 5.41 9.07 11.69
CA HIS A 487 5.62 10.48 12.01
C HIS A 487 7.11 10.83 12.11
N ASP A 488 7.51 11.87 11.36
CA ASP A 488 8.84 12.47 11.40
C ASP A 488 8.81 13.70 12.33
N PHE A 489 9.59 13.66 13.41
CA PHE A 489 9.84 14.81 14.29
C PHE A 489 10.77 15.82 13.60
N LEU A 490 10.70 17.09 14.04
CA LEU A 490 11.48 18.17 13.43
C LEU A 490 13.00 17.99 13.51
N ASP A 491 13.49 17.31 14.54
CA ASP A 491 14.92 17.02 14.75
C ASP A 491 15.40 15.76 14.00
N GLY A 492 14.55 15.21 13.12
CA GLY A 492 14.86 14.07 12.28
C GLY A 492 14.50 12.71 12.90
N ASP A 493 14.07 12.67 14.18
CA ASP A 493 13.64 11.42 14.80
C ASP A 493 12.36 10.91 14.15
N HIS A 494 12.26 9.59 14.00
CA HIS A 494 11.14 8.95 13.32
C HIS A 494 10.41 8.00 14.27
N PHE A 495 9.11 8.25 14.47
CA PHE A 495 8.25 7.45 15.34
C PHE A 495 7.23 6.67 14.54
N VAL A 496 7.22 5.36 14.79
CA VAL A 496 6.25 4.42 14.23
C VAL A 496 5.49 3.78 15.38
N TYR A 497 4.17 3.74 15.26
CA TYR A 497 3.30 3.08 16.23
C TYR A 497 2.21 2.30 15.50
N ALA A 498 1.85 1.14 16.04
CA ALA A 498 0.75 0.33 15.54
C ALA A 498 -0.04 -0.26 16.71
N SER A 499 -1.33 0.06 16.77
CA SER A 499 -2.27 -0.57 17.71
C SER A 499 -3.23 -1.49 16.97
N PRO A 500 -3.38 -2.76 17.40
CA PRO A 500 -4.27 -3.69 16.74
C PRO A 500 -5.73 -3.27 16.95
N LEU A 501 -6.58 -3.51 15.94
CA LEU A 501 -8.01 -3.29 16.08
C LEU A 501 -8.65 -4.41 16.90
N VAL A 502 -9.67 -4.07 17.67
CA VAL A 502 -10.49 -5.03 18.41
C VAL A 502 -11.59 -5.54 17.49
N ILE A 503 -11.68 -6.87 17.37
CA ILE A 503 -12.57 -7.55 16.42
C ILE A 503 -13.68 -8.37 17.10
N SER A 504 -13.68 -8.45 18.44
CA SER A 504 -14.73 -9.17 19.18
C SER A 504 -15.08 -8.50 20.52
N VAL A 505 -16.26 -8.85 21.03
CA VAL A 505 -16.71 -8.45 22.37
C VAL A 505 -15.81 -8.97 23.50
N LYS A 506 -15.00 -10.01 23.24
CA LYS A 506 -14.04 -10.59 24.19
C LYS A 506 -12.68 -9.88 24.19
N MET A 507 -12.53 -8.79 23.42
CA MET A 507 -11.25 -8.10 23.19
C MET A 507 -10.27 -8.93 22.35
N ASP A 508 -10.75 -9.81 21.48
CA ASP A 508 -9.88 -10.45 20.47
C ASP A 508 -9.35 -9.36 19.53
N ARG A 509 -8.08 -9.50 19.14
CA ARG A 509 -7.32 -8.48 18.42
C ARG A 509 -6.78 -9.03 17.12
N THR A 510 -6.55 -8.14 16.17
CA THR A 510 -5.74 -8.45 14.99
C THR A 510 -4.30 -8.79 15.38
N LEU A 511 -3.66 -9.61 14.56
CA LEU A 511 -2.28 -10.06 14.71
C LEU A 511 -1.37 -9.10 13.95
N ILE A 512 -0.65 -8.26 14.69
CA ILE A 512 0.24 -7.23 14.13
C ILE A 512 1.71 -7.46 14.53
N CYS A 513 2.04 -8.66 15.02
CA CYS A 513 3.35 -9.00 15.58
C CYS A 513 3.89 -10.31 14.98
N ASP A 514 5.21 -10.38 14.79
CA ASP A 514 5.94 -11.55 14.29
C ASP A 514 7.18 -11.85 15.15
N ASP A 515 7.74 -13.06 15.05
CA ASP A 515 9.02 -13.40 15.71
C ASP A 515 10.13 -12.40 15.29
N LEU A 516 10.84 -11.86 16.30
CA LEU A 516 11.94 -10.91 16.16
C LEU A 516 13.04 -11.48 15.25
N ALA A 517 13.29 -10.82 14.13
CA ALA A 517 14.36 -11.22 13.21
C ALA A 517 15.71 -10.64 13.67
N ILE A 518 16.54 -11.46 14.32
CA ILE A 518 17.89 -11.02 14.74
C ILE A 518 18.81 -11.00 13.52
N VAL A 519 19.14 -9.81 13.00
CA VAL A 519 20.24 -9.64 12.05
C VAL A 519 21.55 -9.64 12.84
N SER A 520 22.35 -10.70 12.72
CA SER A 520 23.69 -10.74 13.31
C SER A 520 24.58 -9.75 12.55
N ALA A 521 25.05 -8.69 13.21
CA ALA A 521 26.08 -7.83 12.65
C ALA A 521 27.37 -8.66 12.40
N PRO A 522 28.12 -8.42 11.30
CA PRO A 522 29.38 -9.09 11.07
C PRO A 522 30.38 -8.65 12.15
N LEU A 523 30.94 -9.62 12.89
CA LEU A 523 32.12 -9.39 13.72
C LEU A 523 33.28 -9.01 12.78
N LEU A 524 33.67 -7.73 12.78
CA LEU A 524 34.91 -7.27 12.17
C LEU A 524 36.08 -7.96 12.88
N MET A 525 36.61 -9.01 12.24
CA MET A 525 37.86 -9.62 12.67
C MET A 525 39.00 -8.62 12.46
N SER A 526 39.69 -8.32 13.55
CA SER A 526 40.89 -7.50 13.59
C SER A 526 41.96 -7.97 12.60
N ALA A 527 42.29 -7.13 11.62
CA ALA A 527 43.51 -7.30 10.82
C ALA A 527 44.61 -6.38 11.38
N THR A 528 45.67 -7.00 11.90
CA THR A 528 46.92 -6.36 12.29
C THR A 528 47.59 -5.60 11.12
N PRO A 529 48.35 -4.52 11.39
CA PRO A 529 48.81 -3.58 10.39
C PRO A 529 50.06 -4.06 9.63
N LYS A 530 50.13 -3.77 8.32
CA LYS A 530 51.39 -3.72 7.58
C LYS A 530 51.52 -2.42 6.80
N SER A 531 52.76 -1.94 6.80
CA SER A 531 53.26 -0.60 6.52
C SER A 531 53.39 -0.23 5.04
N VAL A 532 53.11 1.05 4.76
CA VAL A 532 53.91 2.05 3.99
C VAL A 532 54.40 1.70 2.58
N GLY A 533 53.99 2.51 1.60
CA GLY A 533 54.68 2.71 0.32
C GLY A 533 53.88 3.54 -0.70
N SER A 534 54.17 4.84 -0.80
CA SER A 534 53.55 5.85 -1.66
C SER A 534 53.89 5.70 -3.18
N PRO A 535 53.21 6.43 -4.09
CA PRO A 535 53.08 6.15 -5.55
C PRO A 535 54.16 6.87 -6.38
N PRO A 536 54.21 6.74 -7.74
CA PRO A 536 53.52 7.75 -8.58
C PRO A 536 53.23 7.44 -10.09
N PHE A 537 52.48 8.38 -10.69
CA PHE A 537 52.52 8.91 -12.07
C PHE A 537 51.58 8.39 -13.19
N SER A 538 50.82 9.37 -13.68
CA SER A 538 49.95 9.40 -14.85
C SER A 538 50.69 9.40 -16.20
N LYS A 539 50.09 8.83 -17.25
CA LYS A 539 50.15 9.38 -18.61
C LYS A 539 48.81 9.23 -19.35
N ARG A 540 48.38 10.36 -19.92
CA ARG A 540 47.28 10.51 -20.87
C ARG A 540 47.62 9.87 -22.21
N HIS A 541 46.65 9.18 -22.83
CA HIS A 541 46.46 9.16 -24.28
C HIS A 541 44.95 9.08 -24.58
N VAL A 542 44.52 9.88 -25.54
CA VAL A 542 43.16 10.03 -26.12
C VAL A 542 43.39 10.13 -27.64
N PRO A 543 42.46 9.82 -28.56
CA PRO A 543 41.41 8.77 -28.62
C PRO A 543 41.47 7.95 -29.93
N ALA A 544 40.65 6.90 -30.05
CA ALA A 544 40.09 6.50 -31.35
C ALA A 544 38.63 6.07 -31.18
N LYS A 545 37.74 6.75 -31.91
CA LYS A 545 36.30 6.48 -32.01
C LYS A 545 36.05 5.11 -32.65
N ALA A 546 35.24 4.27 -32.01
CA ALA A 546 34.40 3.30 -32.68
C ALA A 546 32.97 3.42 -32.13
N LEU A 547 32.04 3.69 -33.03
CA LEU A 547 30.60 3.69 -32.80
C LEU A 547 30.12 2.26 -32.53
N SER A 548 29.48 2.02 -31.38
CA SER A 548 28.46 0.98 -31.27
C SER A 548 27.53 1.23 -30.07
N GLY A 549 26.23 1.28 -30.37
CA GLY A 549 25.13 0.77 -29.54
C GLY A 549 24.95 1.30 -28.12
N LEU A 550 24.01 2.24 -27.98
CA LEU A 550 23.35 2.61 -26.73
C LEU A 550 22.86 1.36 -25.96
N SER A 551 23.50 1.04 -24.84
CA SER A 551 22.92 0.21 -23.78
C SER A 551 22.46 1.16 -22.66
N PRO A 552 21.16 1.25 -22.34
CA PRO A 552 20.73 1.99 -21.16
C PRO A 552 21.11 1.19 -19.92
N SER A 553 22.05 1.73 -19.14
CA SER A 553 22.41 1.24 -17.82
C SER A 553 21.20 1.35 -16.90
N VAL A 554 20.58 0.22 -16.60
CA VAL A 554 19.53 0.08 -15.59
C VAL A 554 20.21 0.17 -14.21
N SER A 555 19.79 1.13 -13.41
CA SER A 555 20.13 1.22 -12.00
C SER A 555 19.48 0.05 -11.28
N GLU A 556 20.28 -0.91 -10.80
CA GLU A 556 19.78 -2.04 -10.00
C GLU A 556 19.26 -1.52 -8.65
N ILE A 557 17.97 -1.73 -8.39
CA ILE A 557 17.38 -1.60 -7.08
C ILE A 557 17.86 -2.81 -6.27
N VAL A 558 18.73 -2.60 -5.29
CA VAL A 558 19.20 -3.66 -4.40
C VAL A 558 18.07 -4.00 -3.41
N HIS A 559 17.37 -5.12 -3.65
CA HIS A 559 16.38 -5.65 -2.73
C HIS A 559 17.08 -6.32 -1.53
N PRO A 560 16.62 -6.10 -0.28
CA PRO A 560 17.17 -6.80 0.88
C PRO A 560 16.90 -8.32 0.77
N ALA A 561 17.92 -9.13 1.05
CA ALA A 561 17.88 -10.58 0.89
C ALA A 561 16.75 -11.23 1.71
N ARG A 562 15.94 -12.10 1.09
CA ARG A 562 14.89 -12.87 1.76
C ARG A 562 15.49 -13.83 2.78
N ASN A 563 14.94 -13.86 3.99
CA ASN A 563 15.34 -14.84 5.01
C ASN A 563 14.72 -16.22 4.71
N HIS A 564 15.39 -17.01 3.88
CA HIS A 564 14.94 -18.34 3.47
C HIS A 564 14.66 -19.30 4.65
N ALA A 565 15.42 -19.19 5.75
CA ALA A 565 15.19 -20.01 6.94
C ALA A 565 13.84 -19.69 7.61
N LYS A 566 13.52 -18.40 7.78
CA LYS A 566 12.22 -17.95 8.33
C LYS A 566 11.07 -18.33 7.40
N ILE A 567 11.23 -18.14 6.09
CA ILE A 567 10.21 -18.52 5.10
C ILE A 567 9.97 -20.03 5.11
N GLY A 568 11.04 -20.83 5.10
CA GLY A 568 10.97 -22.28 5.19
C GLY A 568 10.28 -22.75 6.49
N LYS A 569 10.63 -22.15 7.63
CA LYS A 569 9.96 -22.42 8.92
C LYS A 569 8.47 -22.09 8.86
N ASN A 570 8.09 -20.92 8.36
CA ASN A 570 6.69 -20.51 8.26
C ASN A 570 5.87 -21.44 7.36
N ARG A 571 6.44 -21.83 6.22
CA ARG A 571 5.82 -22.79 5.30
C ARG A 571 5.61 -24.14 5.98
N ARG A 572 6.60 -24.64 6.73
CA ARG A 572 6.50 -25.87 7.53
C ARG A 572 5.44 -25.77 8.62
N THR A 573 5.31 -24.64 9.29
CA THR A 573 4.30 -24.44 10.34
C THR A 573 2.87 -24.43 9.77
N LYS A 574 2.69 -23.90 8.54
CA LYS A 574 1.37 -23.81 7.88
C LYS A 574 0.98 -25.05 7.08
N THR A 575 1.91 -25.98 6.87
CA THR A 575 1.74 -27.14 6.00
C THR A 575 1.80 -28.40 6.83
N GLU A 576 0.69 -29.13 6.87
CA GLU A 576 0.65 -30.44 7.52
C GLU A 576 0.80 -31.53 6.45
N PHE A 577 1.96 -32.18 6.43
CA PHE A 577 2.20 -33.28 5.51
C PHE A 577 1.45 -34.53 5.98
N PRO A 578 0.63 -35.15 5.12
CA PRO A 578 0.02 -36.42 5.47
C PRO A 578 1.11 -37.49 5.65
N VAL A 579 0.82 -38.50 6.47
CA VAL A 579 1.73 -39.64 6.68
C VAL A 579 2.03 -40.36 5.36
N THR A 580 1.03 -40.43 4.49
CA THR A 580 1.15 -40.99 3.15
C THR A 580 0.54 -40.00 2.16
N PRO A 581 1.20 -39.72 1.02
CA PRO A 581 0.65 -38.86 -0.01
C PRO A 581 -0.72 -39.35 -0.49
N SER A 582 -1.60 -38.41 -0.85
CA SER A 582 -2.89 -38.69 -1.47
C SER A 582 -2.69 -39.37 -2.82
N VAL A 583 -3.43 -40.46 -3.04
CA VAL A 583 -3.28 -41.35 -4.20
C VAL A 583 -4.25 -40.90 -5.30
N ALA A 584 -3.72 -40.29 -6.34
CA ALA A 584 -4.48 -39.90 -7.53
C ALA A 584 -4.43 -40.97 -8.63
N GLY A 585 -3.70 -42.07 -8.41
CA GLY A 585 -3.44 -43.06 -9.46
C GLY A 585 -2.78 -42.40 -10.68
N HIS A 586 -2.57 -43.14 -11.76
CA HIS A 586 -2.04 -42.55 -13.00
C HIS A 586 -3.10 -41.68 -13.75
N ALA A 587 -4.07 -41.08 -13.05
CA ALA A 587 -5.07 -40.20 -13.65
C ALA A 587 -4.51 -38.79 -13.93
N PHE A 588 -3.58 -38.31 -13.09
CA PHE A 588 -2.98 -36.97 -13.21
C PHE A 588 -1.48 -37.03 -13.45
N GLY A 589 -0.97 -36.10 -14.27
CA GLY A 589 0.44 -35.75 -14.34
C GLY A 589 0.63 -34.25 -14.14
N ALA A 590 1.63 -33.85 -13.36
CA ALA A 590 1.97 -32.44 -13.16
C ALA A 590 3.09 -32.02 -14.11
N PHE A 591 2.96 -30.86 -14.75
CA PHE A 591 3.90 -30.32 -15.73
C PHE A 591 4.26 -28.88 -15.38
N ILE A 592 5.45 -28.69 -14.82
CA ILE A 592 5.92 -27.41 -14.31
C ILE A 592 6.92 -26.77 -15.30
N THR A 593 6.70 -25.50 -15.62
CA THR A 593 7.73 -24.65 -16.25
C THR A 593 8.52 -23.93 -15.17
N SER A 594 9.83 -24.18 -15.09
CA SER A 594 10.73 -23.43 -14.22
C SER A 594 11.74 -22.63 -15.02
N TYR A 595 11.94 -21.37 -14.62
CA TYR A 595 12.90 -20.47 -15.24
C TYR A 595 13.80 -19.82 -14.20
N LEU A 596 15.11 -20.09 -14.31
CA LEU A 596 16.10 -19.39 -13.51
C LEU A 596 16.64 -18.17 -14.26
N PRO A 597 16.45 -16.93 -13.75
CA PRO A 597 16.96 -15.73 -14.39
C PRO A 597 18.50 -15.65 -14.33
N ASP A 598 19.09 -14.76 -15.12
CA ASP A 598 20.54 -14.54 -15.14
C ASP A 598 21.03 -13.76 -13.91
N ASN A 599 20.14 -12.96 -13.28
CA ASN A 599 20.44 -12.26 -12.04
C ASN A 599 20.62 -13.27 -10.90
N SER A 600 21.79 -13.25 -10.27
CA SER A 600 22.19 -14.24 -9.25
C SER A 600 21.30 -14.23 -8.01
N ALA A 601 20.87 -13.06 -7.53
CA ALA A 601 19.97 -12.96 -6.37
C ALA A 601 18.60 -13.55 -6.68
N HIS A 602 17.99 -13.14 -7.80
CA HIS A 602 16.67 -13.65 -8.22
C HIS A 602 16.72 -15.15 -8.53
N ARG A 603 17.86 -15.64 -9.03
CA ARG A 603 18.10 -17.05 -9.30
C ARG A 603 18.05 -17.90 -8.03
N VAL A 604 18.68 -17.44 -6.96
CA VAL A 604 18.62 -18.12 -5.65
C VAL A 604 17.19 -18.13 -5.11
N GLU A 605 16.48 -17.00 -5.21
CA GLU A 605 15.09 -16.91 -4.73
C GLU A 605 14.13 -17.83 -5.48
N ARG A 606 14.20 -17.84 -6.82
CA ARG A 606 13.41 -18.74 -7.67
C ARG A 606 13.71 -20.20 -7.39
N LYS A 607 14.99 -20.56 -7.25
CA LYS A 607 15.41 -21.93 -6.88
C LYS A 607 14.78 -22.35 -5.54
N PHE A 608 14.84 -21.49 -4.52
CA PHE A 608 14.28 -21.77 -3.19
C PHE A 608 12.76 -21.99 -3.21
N ASP A 609 12.01 -21.15 -3.93
CA ASP A 609 10.55 -21.28 -4.03
C ASP A 609 10.16 -22.54 -4.81
N PHE A 610 10.86 -22.83 -5.90
CA PHE A 610 10.59 -24.01 -6.71
C PHE A 610 10.90 -25.32 -5.98
N GLU A 611 12.02 -25.40 -5.24
CA GLU A 611 12.34 -26.58 -4.43
C GLU A 611 11.28 -26.84 -3.35
N TRP A 612 10.71 -25.78 -2.75
CA TRP A 612 9.59 -25.93 -1.84
C TRP A 612 8.33 -26.47 -2.53
N GLN A 613 8.00 -25.96 -3.72
CA GLN A 613 6.87 -26.48 -4.51
C GLN A 613 7.05 -27.97 -4.80
N LEU A 614 8.22 -28.39 -5.28
CA LEU A 614 8.50 -29.80 -5.58
C LEU A 614 8.34 -30.69 -4.35
N GLU A 615 8.89 -30.27 -3.21
CA GLU A 615 8.73 -31.03 -1.96
C GLU A 615 7.26 -31.11 -1.55
N TRP A 616 6.54 -29.99 -1.66
CA TRP A 616 5.12 -29.93 -1.31
C TRP A 616 4.32 -30.93 -2.12
N TRP A 617 4.46 -30.93 -3.44
CA TRP A 617 3.74 -31.85 -4.33
C TRP A 617 4.09 -33.31 -4.07
N ARG A 618 5.37 -33.63 -3.92
CA ARG A 618 5.86 -35.00 -3.63
C ARG A 618 5.32 -35.56 -2.32
N ARG A 619 5.17 -34.71 -1.30
CA ARG A 619 4.72 -35.14 0.03
C ARG A 619 3.21 -35.09 0.21
N MET A 620 2.50 -34.30 -0.59
CA MET A 620 1.03 -34.19 -0.54
C MET A 620 0.34 -35.21 -1.44
N THR A 621 0.94 -35.52 -2.59
CA THR A 621 0.34 -36.35 -3.64
C THR A 621 1.34 -37.35 -4.20
N ASP A 622 0.85 -38.43 -4.81
CA ASP A 622 1.67 -39.38 -5.57
C ASP A 622 1.79 -39.03 -7.07
N ILE A 623 1.30 -37.84 -7.46
CA ILE A 623 1.24 -37.39 -8.86
C ILE A 623 2.67 -37.22 -9.42
N PRO A 624 2.99 -37.86 -10.56
CA PRO A 624 4.28 -37.66 -11.23
C PRO A 624 4.46 -36.21 -11.67
N VAL A 625 5.62 -35.62 -11.31
CA VAL A 625 5.96 -34.22 -11.65
C VAL A 625 7.02 -34.18 -12.75
N HIS A 626 6.66 -33.61 -13.89
CA HIS A 626 7.53 -33.34 -15.04
C HIS A 626 7.91 -31.86 -15.06
N VAL A 627 9.19 -31.57 -15.30
CA VAL A 627 9.74 -30.21 -15.21
C VAL A 627 10.42 -29.84 -16.52
N ILE A 628 10.05 -28.68 -17.07
CA ILE A 628 10.87 -27.96 -18.05
C ILE A 628 11.80 -27.03 -17.29
N ALA A 629 13.09 -27.39 -17.21
CA ALA A 629 14.11 -26.62 -16.52
C ALA A 629 14.79 -25.66 -17.51
N SER A 630 14.23 -24.45 -17.64
CA SER A 630 14.70 -23.41 -18.55
C SER A 630 15.82 -22.58 -17.91
N ASN A 631 16.96 -22.50 -18.60
CA ASN A 631 18.15 -21.76 -18.15
C ASN A 631 18.79 -22.31 -16.86
N TRP A 632 18.59 -23.59 -16.52
CA TRP A 632 19.25 -24.27 -15.40
C TRP A 632 20.62 -24.83 -15.77
N THR A 633 21.61 -24.70 -14.89
CA THR A 633 22.95 -25.33 -15.07
C THR A 633 22.97 -26.78 -14.59
N ASP A 634 23.95 -27.57 -15.02
CA ASP A 634 24.07 -28.97 -14.60
C ASP A 634 24.40 -29.10 -13.11
N ALA A 635 25.20 -28.17 -12.59
CA ALA A 635 25.52 -28.10 -11.17
C ALA A 635 24.26 -27.86 -10.33
N GLU A 636 23.40 -26.91 -10.71
CA GLU A 636 22.17 -26.61 -9.96
C GLU A 636 21.17 -27.76 -9.98
N LEU A 637 21.06 -28.46 -11.11
CA LEU A 637 20.22 -29.66 -11.21
C LEU A 637 20.77 -30.78 -10.30
N ALA A 638 22.09 -30.95 -10.27
CA ALA A 638 22.74 -31.97 -9.44
C ALA A 638 22.66 -31.66 -7.93
N GLU A 639 22.72 -30.38 -7.56
CA GLU A 639 22.59 -29.91 -6.18
C GLU A 639 21.14 -29.98 -5.65
N SER A 640 20.16 -29.90 -6.54
CA SER A 640 18.76 -29.86 -6.14
C SER A 640 18.26 -31.24 -5.73
N LYS A 641 18.07 -31.42 -4.42
CA LYS A 641 17.56 -32.66 -3.84
C LYS A 641 16.20 -33.05 -4.44
N GLU A 642 15.25 -32.12 -4.50
CA GLU A 642 13.88 -32.46 -4.93
C GLU A 642 13.81 -32.78 -6.43
N LEU A 643 14.62 -32.13 -7.27
CA LEU A 643 14.74 -32.50 -8.68
C LEU A 643 15.29 -33.93 -8.87
N SER A 644 16.31 -34.31 -8.09
CA SER A 644 16.88 -35.67 -8.15
C SER A 644 15.88 -36.77 -7.79
N LEU A 645 14.86 -36.44 -7.00
CA LEU A 645 13.81 -37.39 -6.56
C LEU A 645 12.70 -37.58 -7.59
N LEU A 646 12.55 -36.68 -8.58
CA LEU A 646 11.44 -36.73 -9.54
C LEU A 646 11.36 -38.06 -10.30
N GLY A 647 12.50 -38.58 -10.75
CA GLY A 647 12.55 -39.85 -11.49
C GLY A 647 12.05 -41.04 -10.68
N GLN A 648 12.23 -41.01 -9.35
CA GLN A 648 11.75 -42.06 -8.44
C GLN A 648 10.23 -42.07 -8.30
N HIS A 649 9.58 -40.96 -8.64
CA HIS A 649 8.13 -40.76 -8.60
C HIS A 649 7.51 -40.69 -10.01
N GLY A 650 8.19 -41.24 -11.03
CA GLY A 650 7.68 -41.27 -12.42
C GLY A 650 7.80 -39.94 -13.19
N GLY A 651 8.35 -38.90 -12.55
CA GLY A 651 8.60 -37.59 -13.12
C GLY A 651 9.79 -37.56 -14.08
N LYS A 652 9.93 -36.46 -14.84
CA LYS A 652 11.03 -36.25 -15.79
C LYS A 652 11.51 -34.80 -15.79
N ILE A 653 12.80 -34.58 -16.02
CA ILE A 653 13.37 -33.25 -16.20
C ILE A 653 13.79 -33.07 -17.65
N THR A 654 13.30 -32.02 -18.29
CA THR A 654 13.72 -31.60 -19.63
C THR A 654 14.46 -30.28 -19.51
N ARG A 655 15.78 -30.30 -19.69
CA ARG A 655 16.60 -29.09 -19.66
C ARG A 655 16.55 -28.37 -21.00
N VAL A 656 16.31 -27.07 -20.96
CA VAL A 656 16.31 -26.21 -22.15
C VAL A 656 17.07 -24.91 -21.88
N GLY A 657 17.56 -24.26 -22.94
CA GLY A 657 18.14 -22.92 -22.84
C GLY A 657 17.11 -21.87 -22.41
N GLN A 658 17.52 -20.60 -22.33
CA GLN A 658 16.61 -19.50 -22.02
C GLN A 658 15.48 -19.40 -23.05
N ARG A 659 14.23 -19.52 -22.57
CA ARG A 659 13.00 -19.43 -23.36
C ARG A 659 11.97 -18.57 -22.65
N ILE A 660 11.05 -17.99 -23.43
CA ILE A 660 9.90 -17.28 -22.90
C ILE A 660 8.84 -18.27 -22.38
N LEU A 661 8.00 -17.82 -21.44
CA LEU A 661 7.04 -18.67 -20.73
C LEU A 661 6.13 -19.51 -21.64
N ILE A 662 5.59 -18.91 -22.71
CA ILE A 662 4.69 -19.59 -23.66
C ILE A 662 5.34 -20.82 -24.31
N GLU A 663 6.64 -20.77 -24.61
CA GLU A 663 7.33 -21.90 -25.25
C GLU A 663 7.43 -23.08 -24.29
N ASN A 664 7.72 -22.81 -23.02
CA ASN A 664 7.78 -23.86 -22.00
C ASN A 664 6.39 -24.45 -21.72
N ARG A 665 5.33 -23.61 -21.65
CA ARG A 665 3.96 -24.10 -21.47
C ARG A 665 3.46 -24.93 -22.64
N LEU A 666 3.81 -24.56 -23.88
CA LEU A 666 3.52 -25.39 -25.05
C LEU A 666 4.20 -26.75 -24.98
N ASP A 667 5.45 -26.82 -24.52
CA ASP A 667 6.13 -28.10 -24.33
C ASP A 667 5.50 -28.92 -23.18
N CYS A 668 5.07 -28.29 -22.09
CA CYS A 668 4.27 -28.96 -21.04
C CYS A 668 2.97 -29.58 -21.61
N LEU A 669 2.21 -28.82 -22.41
CA LEU A 669 0.97 -29.30 -23.03
C LEU A 669 1.23 -30.45 -24.02
N LYS A 670 2.29 -30.37 -24.83
CA LYS A 670 2.70 -31.47 -25.72
C LYS A 670 3.06 -32.73 -24.92
N GLN A 671 3.74 -32.58 -23.79
CA GLN A 671 4.07 -33.72 -22.92
C GLN A 671 2.81 -34.34 -22.31
N LEU A 672 1.84 -33.53 -21.88
CA LEU A 672 0.52 -34.02 -21.46
C LEU A 672 -0.15 -34.82 -22.57
N TYR A 673 -0.28 -34.25 -23.77
CA TYR A 673 -0.97 -34.92 -24.88
C TYR A 673 -0.26 -36.17 -25.39
N ALA A 674 1.05 -36.29 -25.19
CA ALA A 674 1.82 -37.50 -25.47
C ALA A 674 1.81 -38.53 -24.32
N SER A 675 1.25 -38.17 -23.17
CA SER A 675 1.18 -39.03 -21.99
C SER A 675 -0.11 -39.86 -21.96
N ASN A 676 -0.14 -40.83 -21.04
CA ASN A 676 -1.33 -41.65 -20.78
C ASN A 676 -2.21 -41.10 -19.64
N PHE A 677 -1.89 -39.93 -19.07
CA PHE A 677 -2.70 -39.31 -18.02
C PHE A 677 -4.04 -38.84 -18.58
N ASP A 678 -5.09 -38.90 -17.75
CA ASP A 678 -6.40 -38.33 -18.09
C ASP A 678 -6.39 -36.80 -17.99
N TRP A 679 -5.59 -36.27 -17.06
CA TRP A 679 -5.48 -34.85 -16.76
C TRP A 679 -4.02 -34.41 -16.60
N GLY A 680 -3.74 -33.18 -17.02
CA GLY A 680 -2.46 -32.50 -16.80
C GLY A 680 -2.61 -31.28 -15.92
N ILE A 681 -1.77 -31.16 -14.90
CA ILE A 681 -1.69 -29.99 -14.03
C ILE A 681 -0.54 -29.11 -14.55
N ILE A 682 -0.87 -28.07 -15.31
CA ILE A 682 0.10 -27.14 -15.89
C ILE A 682 0.38 -26.02 -14.87
N MET A 683 1.64 -25.82 -14.50
CA MET A 683 2.03 -24.92 -13.42
C MET A 683 3.27 -24.07 -13.73
N ASP A 684 3.32 -22.88 -13.12
CA ASP A 684 4.55 -22.10 -12.93
C ASP A 684 5.37 -22.68 -11.74
N ASP A 685 6.58 -22.17 -11.53
CA ASP A 685 7.53 -22.63 -10.50
C ASP A 685 7.33 -22.00 -9.11
N ASP A 686 6.11 -21.54 -8.83
CA ASP A 686 5.71 -20.91 -7.57
C ASP A 686 4.28 -21.30 -7.11
N ALA A 687 3.72 -22.43 -7.58
CA ALA A 687 2.32 -22.79 -7.35
C ALA A 687 2.13 -23.98 -6.37
N VAL A 688 1.53 -23.70 -5.20
CA VAL A 688 1.03 -24.71 -4.23
C VAL A 688 -0.42 -24.44 -3.84
N LEU A 689 -1.06 -25.35 -3.11
CA LEU A 689 -2.45 -25.19 -2.64
C LEU A 689 -2.53 -24.94 -1.13
N MET A 690 -3.45 -24.07 -0.72
CA MET A 690 -3.71 -23.79 0.70
C MET A 690 -4.32 -25.00 1.44
N GLN A 691 -3.99 -25.17 2.72
CA GLN A 691 -4.39 -26.35 3.53
C GLN A 691 -5.27 -26.05 4.74
N ALA A 692 -5.75 -24.82 4.92
CA ALA A 692 -6.58 -24.47 6.06
C ALA A 692 -7.83 -25.37 6.18
N GLU A 693 -8.28 -25.64 7.40
CA GLU A 693 -9.39 -26.55 7.74
C GLU A 693 -10.71 -26.24 7.01
N ASN A 694 -10.84 -25.02 6.49
CA ASN A 694 -12.00 -24.51 5.75
C ASN A 694 -11.95 -24.74 4.23
N HIS A 695 -10.94 -25.43 3.70
CA HIS A 695 -10.84 -25.76 2.28
C HIS A 695 -11.20 -27.23 2.04
N ASN A 696 -12.38 -27.42 1.45
CA ASN A 696 -13.09 -28.70 1.49
C ASN A 696 -12.43 -29.85 0.72
N SER A 697 -11.38 -29.63 -0.09
CA SER A 697 -10.56 -30.73 -0.65
C SER A 697 -9.07 -30.40 -0.78
N SER A 698 -8.69 -29.17 -1.18
CA SER A 698 -7.28 -28.82 -1.44
C SER A 698 -6.58 -29.88 -2.31
N TYR A 699 -5.40 -30.38 -1.93
CA TYR A 699 -4.68 -31.44 -2.65
C TYR A 699 -5.44 -32.77 -2.76
N ARG A 700 -6.38 -33.05 -1.84
CA ARG A 700 -7.19 -34.28 -1.87
C ARG A 700 -8.16 -34.31 -3.04
N LEU A 701 -8.44 -33.16 -3.67
CA LEU A 701 -9.28 -33.11 -4.86
C LEU A 701 -8.80 -34.10 -5.93
N PHE A 702 -7.49 -34.23 -6.14
CA PHE A 702 -6.95 -35.09 -7.20
C PHE A 702 -7.22 -36.58 -6.94
N SER A 703 -7.07 -37.05 -5.70
CA SER A 703 -7.46 -38.43 -5.36
C SER A 703 -8.96 -38.63 -5.45
N GLU A 704 -9.75 -37.68 -4.94
CA GLU A 704 -11.21 -37.75 -4.99
C GLU A 704 -11.70 -37.80 -6.45
N MET A 705 -11.08 -37.04 -7.36
CA MET A 705 -11.38 -37.06 -8.79
C MET A 705 -10.95 -38.36 -9.47
N ALA A 706 -9.79 -38.90 -9.09
CA ALA A 706 -9.30 -40.16 -9.64
C ALA A 706 -10.22 -41.33 -9.25
N GLU A 707 -10.72 -41.33 -8.02
CA GLU A 707 -11.64 -42.36 -7.52
C GLU A 707 -13.00 -42.31 -8.22
N ASN A 708 -13.56 -41.11 -8.43
CA ASN A 708 -14.80 -40.92 -9.20
C ASN A 708 -14.64 -41.27 -10.69
N GLY A 709 -13.42 -41.20 -11.22
CA GLY A 709 -13.11 -41.44 -12.62
C GLY A 709 -13.43 -40.26 -13.54
N VAL A 710 -12.73 -40.21 -14.67
CA VAL A 710 -12.73 -39.08 -15.62
C VAL A 710 -14.12 -38.71 -16.18
N THR A 711 -15.01 -39.69 -16.33
CA THR A 711 -16.37 -39.51 -16.86
C THR A 711 -17.32 -38.82 -15.89
N ALA A 712 -17.06 -38.89 -14.58
CA ALA A 712 -17.88 -38.17 -13.59
C ALA A 712 -17.80 -36.64 -13.75
N TYR A 713 -16.76 -36.17 -14.44
CA TYR A 713 -16.47 -34.75 -14.67
C TYR A 713 -16.77 -34.30 -16.11
N ASP A 714 -17.66 -35.00 -16.82
CA ASP A 714 -18.10 -34.59 -18.14
C ASP A 714 -18.67 -33.16 -18.10
N GLY A 715 -18.23 -32.33 -19.04
CA GLY A 715 -18.52 -30.89 -19.03
C GLY A 715 -17.53 -30.04 -18.23
N VAL A 716 -16.48 -30.64 -17.66
CA VAL A 716 -15.28 -29.94 -17.15
C VAL A 716 -14.08 -30.31 -18.04
N ASP A 717 -13.52 -29.35 -18.76
CA ASP A 717 -12.41 -29.57 -19.69
C ASP A 717 -11.11 -28.92 -19.21
N VAL A 718 -11.22 -27.68 -18.74
CA VAL A 718 -10.12 -26.91 -18.19
C VAL A 718 -10.60 -26.28 -16.90
N PHE A 719 -9.82 -26.37 -15.83
CA PHE A 719 -10.15 -25.67 -14.60
C PHE A 719 -8.94 -25.14 -13.84
N ALA A 720 -9.17 -24.14 -13.00
CA ALA A 720 -8.16 -23.58 -12.10
C ALA A 720 -8.69 -23.50 -10.67
N PRO A 721 -7.81 -23.54 -9.64
CA PRO A 721 -8.20 -23.21 -8.27
C PRO A 721 -8.67 -21.75 -8.14
N ILE A 722 -9.32 -21.43 -7.02
CA ILE A 722 -9.61 -20.06 -6.63
C ILE A 722 -8.29 -19.31 -6.43
N TYR A 723 -8.13 -18.15 -7.06
CA TYR A 723 -7.01 -17.25 -6.75
C TYR A 723 -7.35 -16.39 -5.53
N GLY A 724 -6.86 -16.82 -4.37
CA GLY A 724 -7.28 -16.27 -3.08
C GLY A 724 -7.01 -14.76 -2.88
N ARG A 725 -6.03 -14.19 -3.60
CA ARG A 725 -5.75 -12.74 -3.53
C ARG A 725 -6.78 -11.87 -4.28
N LYS A 726 -7.59 -12.44 -5.18
CA LYS A 726 -8.59 -11.70 -5.96
C LYS A 726 -10.04 -12.05 -5.64
N VAL A 727 -10.28 -13.28 -5.19
CA VAL A 727 -11.63 -13.80 -4.97
C VAL A 727 -11.82 -14.06 -3.48
N PRO A 728 -12.68 -13.30 -2.78
CA PRO A 728 -13.04 -13.62 -1.40
C PRO A 728 -13.80 -14.95 -1.35
N PHE A 729 -13.21 -15.98 -0.75
CA PHE A 729 -13.79 -17.34 -0.72
C PHE A 729 -14.28 -17.77 0.67
N ASN A 730 -13.73 -17.21 1.75
CA ASN A 730 -13.99 -17.68 3.12
C ASN A 730 -15.48 -17.72 3.48
N LYS A 731 -16.25 -16.68 3.13
CA LYS A 731 -17.69 -16.63 3.43
C LYS A 731 -18.48 -17.71 2.69
N GLU A 732 -18.06 -18.02 1.47
CA GLU A 732 -18.75 -18.98 0.61
C GLU A 732 -18.41 -20.42 0.98
N LEU A 733 -17.13 -20.72 1.23
CA LEU A 733 -16.67 -22.05 1.64
C LEU A 733 -17.09 -22.42 3.07
N ASN A 734 -17.24 -21.43 3.97
CA ASN A 734 -17.64 -21.66 5.37
C ASN A 734 -19.11 -21.35 5.66
N GLY A 735 -19.91 -21.07 4.63
CA GLY A 735 -21.34 -20.79 4.81
C GLY A 735 -22.09 -22.02 5.37
N SER A 736 -23.13 -21.78 6.15
CA SER A 736 -24.06 -22.84 6.57
C SER A 736 -24.71 -23.49 5.35
N GLY A 737 -24.60 -24.81 5.22
CA GLY A 737 -25.13 -25.55 4.08
C GLY A 737 -24.32 -25.38 2.79
N ASN A 738 -23.02 -25.03 2.89
CA ASN A 738 -22.17 -24.96 1.71
C ASN A 738 -22.06 -26.33 1.01
N PRO A 739 -22.14 -26.40 -0.33
CA PRO A 739 -22.17 -27.66 -1.07
C PRO A 739 -20.80 -28.34 -1.16
N TYR A 740 -19.73 -27.61 -0.85
CA TYR A 740 -18.34 -28.00 -1.12
C TYR A 740 -17.83 -29.10 -0.20
N THR A 741 -18.46 -29.31 0.96
CA THR A 741 -18.14 -30.41 1.87
C THR A 741 -18.46 -31.76 1.25
N ALA A 742 -19.63 -31.89 0.62
CA ALA A 742 -20.14 -33.12 0.01
C ALA A 742 -19.88 -33.22 -1.51
N ASN A 743 -19.54 -32.11 -2.18
CA ASN A 743 -19.40 -32.08 -3.63
C ASN A 743 -18.12 -31.37 -4.09
N HIS A 744 -17.63 -31.76 -5.27
CA HIS A 744 -16.77 -30.94 -6.11
C HIS A 744 -17.61 -29.97 -6.92
N VAL A 745 -17.31 -28.67 -6.81
CA VAL A 745 -18.09 -27.62 -7.47
C VAL A 745 -17.20 -26.83 -8.43
N PHE A 746 -17.56 -26.86 -9.70
CA PHE A 746 -16.90 -26.13 -10.76
C PHE A 746 -17.84 -25.07 -11.31
N LYS A 747 -17.36 -23.82 -11.39
CA LYS A 747 -18.16 -22.69 -11.90
C LYS A 747 -17.49 -22.11 -13.13
N LYS A 748 -18.26 -21.77 -14.16
CA LYS A 748 -17.77 -21.11 -15.39
C LYS A 748 -16.88 -19.93 -15.03
N ASN A 749 -15.68 -19.92 -15.59
CA ASN A 749 -14.79 -18.78 -15.53
C ASN A 749 -13.90 -18.71 -16.79
N THR A 750 -13.91 -17.56 -17.45
CA THR A 750 -13.12 -17.28 -18.65
C THR A 750 -11.90 -16.38 -18.36
N ASP A 751 -11.62 -16.14 -17.08
CA ASP A 751 -10.48 -15.40 -16.53
C ASP A 751 -9.72 -16.29 -15.53
N LEU A 752 -9.23 -17.44 -16.00
CA LEU A 752 -8.44 -18.35 -15.16
C LEU A 752 -7.04 -17.76 -14.89
N LYS A 753 -6.51 -18.01 -13.69
CA LYS A 753 -5.15 -17.61 -13.31
C LYS A 753 -4.17 -18.60 -13.92
N GLY A 754 -3.24 -18.11 -14.74
CA GLY A 754 -2.29 -18.95 -15.48
C GLY A 754 -1.29 -19.75 -14.66
N SER A 755 -1.11 -19.47 -13.37
CA SER A 755 -0.01 -20.06 -12.58
C SER A 755 -0.27 -21.52 -12.17
N MET A 756 -1.53 -21.95 -12.21
CA MET A 756 -1.92 -23.35 -12.10
C MET A 756 -3.24 -23.59 -12.83
N ILE A 757 -3.23 -24.43 -13.85
CA ILE A 757 -4.42 -24.84 -14.61
C ILE A 757 -4.40 -26.36 -14.79
N VAL A 758 -5.53 -27.00 -14.58
CA VAL A 758 -5.74 -28.42 -14.86
C VAL A 758 -6.45 -28.56 -16.20
N VAL A 759 -5.92 -29.43 -17.06
CA VAL A 759 -6.33 -29.58 -18.46
C VAL A 759 -6.62 -31.04 -18.73
N ARG A 760 -7.79 -31.34 -19.30
CA ARG A 760 -8.17 -32.67 -19.77
C ARG A 760 -7.29 -33.09 -20.95
N ASN A 761 -6.88 -34.35 -21.02
CA ASN A 761 -6.09 -34.86 -22.13
C ASN A 761 -6.96 -35.09 -23.37
N PHE A 762 -7.20 -34.01 -24.13
CA PHE A 762 -8.07 -34.02 -25.31
C PHE A 762 -7.65 -35.08 -26.35
N VAL A 763 -6.36 -35.33 -26.53
CA VAL A 763 -5.87 -36.32 -27.50
C VAL A 763 -6.29 -37.74 -27.10
N LYS A 764 -6.25 -38.07 -25.80
CA LYS A 764 -6.71 -39.36 -25.28
C LYS A 764 -8.21 -39.59 -25.53
N GLU A 765 -8.98 -38.51 -25.56
CA GLU A 765 -10.42 -38.50 -25.86
C GLU A 765 -10.74 -38.39 -27.36
N GLY A 766 -9.74 -38.32 -28.24
CA GLY A 766 -9.94 -38.12 -29.68
C GLY A 766 -10.45 -36.72 -30.05
N ARG A 767 -10.24 -35.72 -29.18
CA ARG A 767 -10.62 -34.31 -29.35
C ARG A 767 -9.43 -33.47 -29.81
N GLU A 768 -9.70 -32.31 -30.41
CA GLU A 768 -8.67 -31.40 -30.90
C GLU A 768 -7.77 -30.92 -29.74
N PRO A 769 -6.43 -31.04 -29.82
CA PRO A 769 -5.55 -30.60 -28.76
C PRO A 769 -5.62 -29.08 -28.58
N LEU A 770 -5.76 -28.63 -27.32
CA LEU A 770 -5.72 -27.23 -26.98
C LEU A 770 -4.25 -26.76 -26.90
N LEU A 771 -3.80 -26.09 -27.96
CA LEU A 771 -2.46 -25.50 -28.05
C LEU A 771 -2.59 -24.05 -28.56
N PRO A 772 -2.07 -23.05 -27.80
CA PRO A 772 -1.90 -21.70 -28.32
C PRO A 772 -0.93 -21.65 -29.51
N GLU A 773 -1.07 -20.66 -30.39
CA GLU A 773 -0.14 -20.43 -31.49
C GLU A 773 1.28 -20.12 -30.97
N PRO A 774 2.33 -20.84 -31.42
CA PRO A 774 3.71 -20.59 -30.99
C PRO A 774 4.23 -19.19 -31.31
N SER A 775 3.60 -18.53 -32.29
CA SER A 775 3.94 -17.15 -32.66
C SER A 775 3.48 -16.12 -31.62
N PHE A 776 2.62 -16.48 -30.65
CA PHE A 776 2.13 -15.59 -29.60
C PHE A 776 3.20 -15.34 -28.54
N ARG A 777 4.06 -14.35 -28.80
CA ARG A 777 5.17 -13.94 -27.91
C ARG A 777 4.85 -12.73 -27.02
N CYS A 778 3.56 -12.40 -26.88
CA CYS A 778 3.09 -11.25 -26.11
C CYS A 778 2.69 -11.65 -24.68
N HIS A 779 2.48 -10.69 -23.78
CA HIS A 779 1.85 -10.94 -22.49
C HIS A 779 0.37 -11.33 -22.65
N GLY A 780 -0.18 -12.08 -21.69
CA GLY A 780 -1.58 -12.54 -21.74
C GLY A 780 -1.78 -13.91 -22.40
N GLU A 781 -0.74 -14.75 -22.40
CA GLU A 781 -0.81 -16.12 -22.91
C GLU A 781 -1.83 -16.98 -22.13
N ASP A 782 -1.97 -16.77 -20.82
CA ASP A 782 -2.97 -17.47 -20.00
C ASP A 782 -4.40 -17.16 -20.47
N THR A 783 -4.63 -15.89 -20.78
CA THR A 783 -5.87 -15.39 -21.37
C THR A 783 -6.05 -15.95 -22.78
N TYR A 784 -4.98 -16.06 -23.57
CA TYR A 784 -5.03 -16.69 -24.88
C TYR A 784 -5.48 -18.15 -24.78
N PHE A 785 -4.85 -18.93 -23.91
CA PHE A 785 -5.16 -20.34 -23.69
C PHE A 785 -6.64 -20.54 -23.35
N VAL A 786 -7.18 -19.73 -22.44
CA VAL A 786 -8.60 -19.79 -22.04
C VAL A 786 -9.53 -19.40 -23.19
N LEU A 787 -9.22 -18.34 -23.93
CA LEU A 787 -10.05 -17.94 -25.09
C LEU A 787 -10.03 -19.01 -26.18
N LYS A 788 -8.86 -19.58 -26.48
CA LYS A 788 -8.73 -20.68 -27.45
C LYS A 788 -9.54 -21.90 -27.02
N ALA A 789 -9.51 -22.26 -25.74
CA ALA A 789 -10.30 -23.37 -25.19
C ALA A 789 -11.80 -23.13 -25.45
N VAL A 790 -12.30 -21.96 -25.07
CA VAL A 790 -13.71 -21.61 -25.24
C VAL A 790 -14.08 -21.53 -26.72
N SER A 791 -13.20 -21.04 -27.59
CA SER A 791 -13.46 -20.97 -29.04
C SER A 791 -13.54 -22.35 -29.70
N LEU A 792 -12.80 -23.35 -29.17
CA LEU A 792 -12.86 -24.75 -29.62
C LEU A 792 -14.07 -25.51 -29.04
N GLY A 793 -14.92 -24.83 -28.27
CA GLY A 793 -16.09 -25.45 -27.63
C GLY A 793 -15.81 -26.07 -26.28
N TYR A 794 -14.60 -25.96 -25.73
CA TYR A 794 -14.26 -26.49 -24.40
C TYR A 794 -14.77 -25.58 -23.28
N SER A 795 -14.94 -26.17 -22.10
CA SER A 795 -15.36 -25.49 -20.88
C SER A 795 -14.14 -25.06 -20.06
N THR A 796 -14.22 -23.86 -19.49
CA THR A 796 -13.20 -23.31 -18.61
C THR A 796 -13.86 -22.93 -17.29
N MET A 797 -13.38 -23.48 -16.18
CA MET A 797 -14.06 -23.38 -14.88
C MET A 797 -13.11 -23.05 -13.74
N THR A 798 -13.62 -22.43 -12.68
CA THR A 798 -12.95 -22.37 -11.38
C THR A 798 -13.44 -23.53 -10.53
N CYS A 799 -12.53 -24.34 -9.99
CA CYS A 799 -12.85 -25.33 -8.97
C CYS A 799 -12.86 -24.67 -7.59
N TRP A 800 -14.00 -24.71 -6.91
CA TRP A 800 -14.17 -24.06 -5.60
C TRP A 800 -13.65 -24.89 -4.44
N ASN A 801 -13.18 -26.10 -4.70
CA ASN A 801 -12.61 -27.00 -3.69
C ASN A 801 -11.10 -26.81 -3.47
N MET A 802 -10.45 -25.94 -4.26
CA MET A 802 -9.03 -25.64 -4.17
C MET A 802 -8.76 -24.14 -4.17
N VAL A 803 -7.79 -23.71 -3.37
CA VAL A 803 -7.32 -22.31 -3.33
C VAL A 803 -5.82 -22.27 -3.62
N LEU A 804 -5.42 -21.46 -4.59
CA LEU A 804 -4.04 -21.26 -4.99
C LEU A 804 -3.29 -20.40 -3.97
N GLU A 805 -2.12 -20.87 -3.56
CA GLU A 805 -1.12 -20.11 -2.83
C GLU A 805 0.12 -19.93 -3.72
N GLU A 806 0.27 -18.72 -4.28
CA GLU A 806 1.47 -18.35 -5.03
C GLU A 806 2.60 -18.00 -4.06
N LEU A 807 3.72 -18.69 -4.21
CA LEU A 807 4.96 -18.44 -3.48
C LEU A 807 5.52 -17.07 -3.88
N SER A 808 6.21 -16.43 -2.95
CA SER A 808 6.57 -15.01 -3.00
C SER A 808 7.74 -14.69 -3.94
N GLY A 809 7.61 -14.97 -5.23
CA GLY A 809 8.54 -14.51 -6.26
C GLY A 809 8.10 -13.18 -6.89
N GLU A 810 9.04 -12.26 -7.14
CA GLU A 810 8.77 -11.13 -8.02
C GLU A 810 8.55 -11.60 -9.47
N SER A 811 7.67 -10.90 -10.20
CA SER A 811 7.44 -11.17 -11.63
C SER A 811 8.59 -10.61 -12.44
N THR A 812 9.42 -11.48 -13.03
CA THR A 812 10.62 -11.11 -13.82
C THR A 812 10.33 -10.45 -15.17
N PHE A 813 9.06 -10.24 -15.53
CA PHE A 813 8.66 -9.87 -16.89
C PHE A 813 8.23 -8.40 -17.08
N ALA A 814 8.23 -7.57 -16.03
CA ALA A 814 7.95 -6.12 -16.13
C ALA A 814 8.73 -5.31 -15.09
N VAL A 815 9.27 -4.15 -15.50
CA VAL A 815 10.09 -3.25 -14.64
C VAL A 815 9.22 -2.30 -13.80
N GLY A 816 7.88 -2.47 -13.85
CA GLY A 816 6.90 -1.68 -13.10
C GLY A 816 5.46 -1.87 -13.60
N ASP A 817 4.49 -1.30 -12.88
CA ASP A 817 3.05 -1.47 -13.17
C ASP A 817 2.60 -0.83 -14.50
N ASP A 818 3.24 0.26 -14.93
CA ASP A 818 2.94 0.94 -16.20
C ASP A 818 3.44 0.12 -17.40
N ASP A 819 4.65 -0.45 -17.31
CA ASP A 819 5.23 -1.35 -18.32
C ASP A 819 4.38 -2.63 -18.45
N ARG A 820 3.94 -3.18 -17.32
CA ARG A 820 3.00 -4.32 -17.28
C ARG A 820 1.67 -4.01 -17.97
N THR A 821 1.12 -2.83 -17.72
CA THR A 821 -0.17 -2.41 -18.29
C THR A 821 -0.08 -2.21 -19.81
N ALA A 822 1.01 -1.62 -20.30
CA ALA A 822 1.26 -1.46 -21.72
C ALA A 822 1.41 -2.82 -22.43
N LYS A 823 2.28 -3.69 -21.91
CA LYS A 823 2.49 -5.03 -22.47
C LYS A 823 1.23 -5.90 -22.46
N MET A 824 0.38 -5.81 -21.43
CA MET A 824 -0.93 -6.48 -21.41
C MET A 824 -1.87 -5.95 -22.48
N ARG A 825 -1.85 -4.63 -22.76
CA ARG A 825 -2.67 -4.05 -23.84
C ARG A 825 -2.25 -4.61 -25.19
N ASP A 826 -0.96 -4.62 -25.50
CA ASP A 826 -0.44 -5.14 -26.78
C ASP A 826 -0.84 -6.61 -26.98
N GLY A 827 -0.74 -7.41 -25.91
CA GLY A 827 -1.20 -8.80 -25.90
C GLY A 827 -2.70 -8.93 -26.16
N HIS A 828 -3.52 -8.16 -25.47
CA HIS A 828 -4.97 -8.18 -25.65
C HIS A 828 -5.43 -7.65 -27.02
N GLU A 829 -4.75 -6.66 -27.59
CA GLU A 829 -5.01 -6.20 -28.96
C GLU A 829 -4.73 -7.32 -29.96
N ARG A 830 -3.66 -8.09 -29.76
CA ARG A 830 -3.39 -9.29 -30.56
C ARG A 830 -4.47 -10.35 -30.41
N LEU A 831 -4.96 -10.61 -29.19
CA LEU A 831 -6.07 -11.54 -28.97
C LEU A 831 -7.36 -11.07 -29.64
N VAL A 832 -7.63 -9.76 -29.61
CA VAL A 832 -8.76 -9.19 -30.34
C VAL A 832 -8.59 -9.36 -31.84
N SER A 833 -7.38 -9.20 -32.39
CA SER A 833 -7.16 -9.45 -33.82
C SER A 833 -7.50 -10.90 -34.23
N GLU A 834 -7.24 -11.87 -33.34
CA GLU A 834 -7.54 -13.29 -33.58
C GLU A 834 -9.03 -13.60 -33.39
N PHE A 835 -9.63 -13.15 -32.28
CA PHE A 835 -10.98 -13.55 -31.88
C PHE A 835 -12.08 -12.50 -32.12
N ALA A 836 -11.80 -11.39 -32.81
CA ALA A 836 -12.79 -10.35 -33.10
C ALA A 836 -14.00 -10.88 -33.86
N HIS A 837 -13.79 -11.82 -34.80
CA HIS A 837 -14.86 -12.46 -35.56
C HIS A 837 -15.82 -13.26 -34.66
N LEU A 838 -15.33 -13.74 -33.51
CA LEU A 838 -16.12 -14.39 -32.47
C LEU A 838 -16.71 -13.41 -31.46
N GLY A 839 -16.50 -12.09 -31.62
CA GLY A 839 -17.06 -11.05 -30.76
C GLY A 839 -16.18 -10.63 -29.59
N LEU A 840 -14.90 -11.03 -29.56
CA LEU A 840 -13.95 -10.48 -28.58
C LEU A 840 -13.61 -9.03 -28.93
N ARG A 841 -13.61 -8.14 -27.93
CA ARG A 841 -13.29 -6.72 -28.13
C ARG A 841 -12.42 -6.18 -27.00
N MET A 842 -11.76 -5.05 -27.25
CA MET A 842 -11.19 -4.23 -26.17
C MET A 842 -12.29 -3.45 -25.46
N LYS A 843 -12.18 -3.28 -24.14
CA LYS A 843 -13.00 -2.29 -23.41
C LYS A 843 -12.51 -0.88 -23.74
N ALA A 844 -13.43 0.04 -24.05
CA ALA A 844 -13.09 1.40 -24.46
C ALA A 844 -12.24 2.13 -23.40
N GLY A 845 -11.05 2.60 -23.80
CA GLY A 845 -10.10 3.31 -22.92
C GLY A 845 -9.44 2.44 -21.84
N SER A 846 -9.50 1.11 -21.97
CA SER A 846 -8.92 0.15 -21.02
C SER A 846 -7.92 -0.79 -21.69
N HIS A 847 -7.04 -1.40 -20.89
CA HIS A 847 -6.19 -2.50 -21.32
C HIS A 847 -6.90 -3.86 -21.23
N SER A 848 -8.14 -3.93 -20.71
CA SER A 848 -8.87 -5.19 -20.50
C SER A 848 -9.79 -5.56 -21.66
N LEU A 849 -10.10 -6.85 -21.79
CA LEU A 849 -11.02 -7.40 -22.79
C LEU A 849 -12.50 -7.27 -22.36
N ASP A 850 -13.39 -7.07 -23.34
CA ASP A 850 -14.83 -7.30 -23.25
C ASP A 850 -15.15 -8.65 -23.88
N LYS A 851 -15.47 -9.63 -23.03
CA LYS A 851 -15.73 -11.03 -23.40
C LYS A 851 -17.22 -11.33 -23.58
N ARG A 852 -18.13 -10.38 -23.42
CA ARG A 852 -19.58 -10.66 -23.36
C ARG A 852 -20.13 -11.32 -24.63
N ASP A 853 -19.82 -10.75 -25.79
CA ASP A 853 -20.27 -11.28 -27.08
C ASP A 853 -19.54 -12.59 -27.42
N PHE A 854 -18.24 -12.65 -27.13
CA PHE A 854 -17.41 -13.84 -27.26
C PHE A 854 -17.99 -15.01 -26.47
N GLU A 855 -18.26 -14.81 -25.18
CA GLU A 855 -18.85 -15.83 -24.32
C GLU A 855 -20.25 -16.22 -24.75
N ARG A 856 -21.09 -15.26 -25.15
CA ARG A 856 -22.44 -15.58 -25.64
C ARG A 856 -22.39 -16.51 -26.85
N ARG A 857 -21.44 -16.31 -27.76
CA ARG A 857 -21.29 -17.11 -28.98
C ARG A 857 -20.60 -18.44 -28.74
N CYS A 858 -19.51 -18.45 -27.98
CA CYS A 858 -18.62 -19.60 -27.86
C CYS A 858 -18.91 -20.49 -26.64
N TRP A 859 -19.49 -19.93 -25.57
CA TRP A 859 -19.96 -20.73 -24.43
C TRP A 859 -21.30 -21.41 -24.76
N GLY A 860 -22.20 -20.70 -25.44
CA GLY A 860 -23.51 -21.22 -25.83
C GLY A 860 -24.32 -21.74 -24.62
N GLU A 861 -24.92 -22.91 -24.80
CA GLU A 861 -25.81 -23.55 -23.82
C GLU A 861 -25.08 -24.47 -22.82
N LYS A 862 -23.74 -24.50 -22.83
CA LYS A 862 -22.97 -25.30 -21.88
C LYS A 862 -23.32 -24.93 -20.43
N PRO A 863 -23.41 -25.91 -19.50
CA PRO A 863 -23.65 -25.64 -18.09
C PRO A 863 -22.66 -24.62 -17.54
N LYS A 864 -23.14 -23.71 -16.68
CA LYS A 864 -22.30 -22.71 -16.01
C LYS A 864 -21.79 -23.18 -14.66
N GLU A 865 -22.32 -24.28 -14.17
CA GLU A 865 -21.94 -24.91 -12.91
C GLU A 865 -22.03 -26.42 -13.11
N ILE A 866 -21.02 -27.14 -12.63
CA ILE A 866 -20.99 -28.60 -12.58
C ILE A 866 -20.73 -28.99 -11.12
N ILE A 867 -21.58 -29.85 -10.59
CA ILE A 867 -21.51 -30.36 -9.23
C ILE A 867 -21.38 -31.88 -9.34
N VAL A 868 -20.33 -32.42 -8.75
CA VAL A 868 -20.06 -33.87 -8.69
C VAL A 868 -19.97 -34.26 -7.23
N GLU A 869 -20.67 -35.31 -6.82
CA GLU A 869 -20.59 -35.82 -5.44
C GLU A 869 -19.18 -36.35 -5.17
N LYS A 870 -18.66 -36.14 -3.96
CA LYS A 870 -17.38 -36.72 -3.55
C LYS A 870 -17.54 -38.24 -3.33
N PRO A 871 -16.46 -39.02 -3.52
CA PRO A 871 -16.49 -40.45 -3.23
C PRO A 871 -16.79 -40.78 -1.76
#